data_AF-A0A4P6P0R8-F1
#
_entry.id   AF-A0A4P6P0R8-F1
#
_cell.length_a   1.000
_cell.length_b   1.000
_cell.length_c   1.000
_cell.angle_alpha   90.00
_cell.angle_beta   90.00
_cell.angle_gamma   90.00
#
_symmetry.space_group_name_H-M   'P 1'
#
loop_
_entity.id
_entity.type
_entity.pdbx_description
1 polymer ?
#
loop_
_entity_poly.entity_id
_entity_poly.type
_entity_poly.pdbx_seq_one_letter_code
_entity_poly.pdbx_strand_id
1 'polypeptide(L)'
;MATKHISRLLVKFVVGLMVLTQSACSQLTIEQQLSDNYNQRIKFLVLHYTAGDYQESMQALTTQGHASAHYLIPALNDASYPENSLKVVQLVEEQHRAWHAGRSYWQGKESINDQSIGIELVNLANCQKREQEYGYSQQKICFYPDYQAEQISLLITLIKDILANNPDIKPTAIVGHSDIAPNRKTDPGPRFPWHQLYQAGIGAWYEQETVAKYWQRFNDKPPSVALIQQALLSYGYKIQVTGHYDAQTRAVIHAFQQHFIPWQISQRPDVKTAAVIFALLDKYFHQQLTHLLKLYEQAPATDVEGNKPVKKGQLSEVFPQREPSSRKLVNDRASFKGYAKRGEIIIDNVNANSADIFINGEKLLIAQPMNQHSRYRYSLKRRSQDGVNTVKVENVLPKGSEIRVTIPYPALKKADISKRYDFAMVDKLIQDDVANGFPGAVLMVVKDGEIIKHSAYGFNRKYHDSGEPLTRGVEMSPDTLFDLASNTKMFATNFALMKLISQGKLDINQAISHYLPEYVGEGRRYRTIKDMLSHRAGYAAQVKFHRKDNRLGEEFYSQDKELTEHLILTQVPFIAPRQSKRIYSDTDYMLLGLLVERITGMALDTYVETEIYQPLALENIAFNPLKKGWHKNQFAATEIHGNTRDGRVEFEQVRDYVLQGEVHDENAYHSFAGVAGHAGLFADAESLAVLAQVLLNQGGYNEVELFSPQVLAEFTKADDSNAAFALGWQRANQGENRWHFGPYASASAYGHTGWTGTATVIDPTHDLAIILLTNVRHSPIKGKGCHYQFEGKQFETGKYGSIISLVYEAVLKVN
;
A
#
# COMPACT_ATOMS: atom_id res chain seq x y z
N MET A 1 -16.18 53.22 59.69
CA MET A 1 -14.78 53.63 59.94
C MET A 1 -14.26 52.88 61.16
N ALA A 2 -13.01 52.41 61.10
CA ALA A 2 -12.22 51.73 62.14
C ALA A 2 -12.74 50.35 62.60
N THR A 3 -12.32 49.23 62.01
CA THR A 3 -11.03 48.48 62.07
C THR A 3 -10.87 47.52 63.26
N LYS A 4 -10.69 46.24 62.87
CA LYS A 4 -9.93 45.12 63.49
C LYS A 4 -10.79 43.95 63.97
N HIS A 5 -10.75 42.86 63.20
CA HIS A 5 -11.04 41.52 63.72
C HIS A 5 -9.96 40.53 63.29
N ILE A 6 -9.30 39.95 64.29
CA ILE A 6 -8.50 38.73 64.21
C ILE A 6 -9.14 37.74 65.19
N SER A 7 -9.53 36.60 64.63
CA SER A 7 -9.78 35.25 65.16
C SER A 7 -9.76 34.99 66.68
N ARG A 8 -10.74 34.20 67.16
CA ARG A 8 -10.51 32.96 67.95
C ARG A 8 -11.81 32.14 68.20
N LEU A 9 -11.88 31.01 67.50
CA LEU A 9 -12.29 29.63 67.84
C LEU A 9 -13.11 29.28 69.12
N LEU A 10 -14.07 28.34 68.94
CA LEU A 10 -14.69 27.36 69.88
C LEU A 10 -15.67 27.96 70.94
N VAL A 11 -16.82 27.40 71.35
CA VAL A 11 -17.48 26.09 71.20
C VAL A 11 -18.88 26.11 71.88
N LYS A 12 -19.87 25.40 71.28
CA LYS A 12 -21.07 24.72 71.90
C LYS A 12 -22.14 25.59 72.62
N PHE A 13 -23.46 25.34 72.65
CA PHE A 13 -24.32 24.16 72.40
C PHE A 13 -25.83 24.61 72.45
N VAL A 14 -26.71 23.99 71.64
CA VAL A 14 -28.04 23.38 72.01
C VAL A 14 -29.20 24.33 72.44
N VAL A 15 -30.50 24.21 72.09
CA VAL A 15 -31.36 23.22 71.38
C VAL A 15 -32.76 23.82 71.22
N GLY A 16 -33.55 23.26 70.29
CA GLY A 16 -35.01 23.09 70.44
C GLY A 16 -35.75 23.34 69.12
N LEU A 17 -36.68 22.52 68.61
CA LEU A 17 -37.37 21.29 69.04
C LEU A 17 -38.06 20.80 67.74
N MET A 18 -37.90 19.56 67.25
CA MET A 18 -38.81 18.39 67.48
C MET A 18 -40.28 18.69 67.08
N VAL A 19 -41.01 17.90 66.27
CA VAL A 19 -41.09 16.44 66.19
C VAL A 19 -41.58 15.98 64.80
N LEU A 20 -40.87 14.99 64.25
CA LEU A 20 -41.25 14.08 63.16
C LEU A 20 -41.82 12.79 63.76
N THR A 21 -42.84 12.20 63.11
CA THR A 21 -43.23 10.78 63.27
C THR A 21 -42.85 10.05 61.98
N GLN A 22 -41.65 9.47 61.89
CA GLN A 22 -41.34 8.05 62.14
C GLN A 22 -42.28 7.05 61.47
N SER A 23 -41.94 6.68 60.23
CA SER A 23 -42.00 5.29 59.78
C SER A 23 -40.57 4.74 59.83
N ALA A 24 -40.34 3.81 60.76
CA ALA A 24 -39.06 3.18 61.00
C ALA A 24 -38.77 2.16 59.89
N CYS A 25 -37.94 2.52 58.92
CA CYS A 25 -37.07 1.57 58.24
C CYS A 25 -35.74 1.59 58.98
N SER A 26 -35.39 0.47 59.63
CA SER A 26 -34.05 0.27 60.16
C SER A 26 -33.05 0.27 59.00
N GLN A 27 -32.39 1.40 58.73
CA GLN A 27 -31.19 1.40 57.88
C GLN A 27 -30.09 0.69 58.67
N LEU A 28 -29.79 -0.53 58.25
CA LEU A 28 -28.60 -1.25 58.68
C LEU A 28 -27.39 -0.36 58.37
N THR A 29 -26.69 0.13 59.39
CA THR A 29 -25.42 0.83 59.19
C THR A 29 -24.35 -0.20 58.82
N ILE A 30 -23.99 -0.24 57.53
CA ILE A 30 -22.91 -1.10 57.04
C ILE A 30 -21.62 -0.29 57.13
N GLU A 31 -20.70 -0.70 57.99
CA GLU A 31 -19.32 -0.20 58.00
C GLU A 31 -18.58 -0.77 56.78
N GLN A 32 -18.11 0.11 55.89
CA GLN A 32 -17.36 -0.30 54.70
C GLN A 32 -15.85 -0.24 54.99
N GLN A 33 -15.23 -1.41 55.10
CA GLN A 33 -13.78 -1.56 55.08
C GLN A 33 -13.38 -2.24 53.76
N LEU A 34 -12.70 -1.51 52.88
CA LEU A 34 -12.23 -2.06 51.62
C LEU A 34 -11.07 -3.05 51.88
N SER A 35 -11.15 -4.23 51.29
CA SER A 35 -10.06 -5.21 51.31
C SER A 35 -9.01 -4.83 50.27
N ASP A 36 -7.74 -5.13 50.49
CA ASP A 36 -6.72 -5.06 49.43
C ASP A 36 -6.84 -6.23 48.42
N ASN A 37 -7.65 -7.26 48.72
CA ASN A 37 -7.87 -8.45 47.89
C ASN A 37 -9.14 -8.35 47.04
N TYR A 38 -9.33 -7.24 46.31
CA TYR A 38 -10.45 -7.06 45.39
C TYR A 38 -9.98 -6.61 44.00
N ASN A 39 -10.84 -6.75 43.01
CA ASN A 39 -10.64 -6.22 41.67
C ASN A 39 -11.98 -5.75 41.09
N GLN A 40 -11.95 -4.95 40.02
CA GLN A 40 -13.17 -4.41 39.42
C GLN A 40 -13.94 -5.49 38.67
N ARG A 41 -15.28 -5.41 38.71
CA ARG A 41 -16.15 -6.38 38.04
C ARG A 41 -16.04 -6.29 36.51
N ILE A 42 -15.95 -5.07 35.97
CA ILE A 42 -15.85 -4.82 34.54
C ILE A 42 -14.42 -5.11 34.08
N LYS A 43 -14.30 -5.95 33.06
CA LYS A 43 -13.03 -6.46 32.52
C LYS A 43 -12.87 -6.21 31.02
N PHE A 44 -13.96 -5.91 30.31
CA PHE A 44 -13.94 -5.76 28.85
C PHE A 44 -14.64 -4.47 28.42
N LEU A 45 -14.20 -3.97 27.26
CA LEU A 45 -14.88 -2.92 26.53
C LEU A 45 -15.19 -3.44 25.13
N VAL A 46 -16.46 -3.40 24.72
CA VAL A 46 -16.91 -3.90 23.42
C VAL A 46 -17.43 -2.75 22.58
N LEU A 47 -16.85 -2.59 21.40
CA LEU A 47 -17.19 -1.56 20.42
C LEU A 47 -18.09 -2.15 19.33
N HIS A 48 -19.14 -1.41 19.01
CA HIS A 48 -20.19 -1.80 18.09
C HIS A 48 -20.46 -0.69 17.07
N TYR A 49 -21.23 -1.02 16.03
CA TYR A 49 -21.95 -0.01 15.26
C TYR A 49 -23.43 -0.38 15.18
N THR A 50 -24.27 0.64 15.01
CA THR A 50 -25.69 0.46 14.72
C THR A 50 -25.93 0.47 13.21
N ALA A 51 -26.66 -0.52 12.69
CA ALA A 51 -26.94 -0.65 11.26
C ALA A 51 -28.11 0.24 10.77
N GLY A 52 -28.45 1.28 11.54
CA GLY A 52 -29.59 2.17 11.33
C GLY A 52 -29.27 3.56 11.85
N ASP A 53 -30.12 4.54 11.53
CA ASP A 53 -29.91 5.93 11.94
C ASP A 53 -30.07 6.12 13.46
N TYR A 54 -29.83 7.32 13.97
CA TYR A 54 -29.88 7.62 15.39
C TYR A 54 -31.25 7.31 16.00
N GLN A 55 -32.35 7.66 15.33
CA GLN A 55 -33.69 7.38 15.85
C GLN A 55 -33.99 5.88 15.89
N GLU A 56 -33.66 5.15 14.83
CA GLU A 56 -33.78 3.68 14.78
C GLU A 56 -32.92 3.02 15.85
N SER A 57 -31.69 3.50 16.02
CA SER A 57 -30.74 3.03 17.03
C SER A 57 -31.26 3.23 18.45
N MET A 58 -31.78 4.43 18.74
CA MET A 58 -32.39 4.75 20.03
C MET A 58 -33.58 3.85 20.32
N GLN A 59 -34.48 3.63 19.35
CA GLN A 59 -35.63 2.73 19.52
C GLN A 59 -35.16 1.28 19.77
N ALA A 60 -34.23 0.79 18.96
CA ALA A 60 -33.70 -0.57 19.08
C ALA A 60 -33.02 -0.84 20.42
N LEU A 61 -32.29 0.14 20.97
CA LEU A 61 -31.51 -0.04 22.21
C LEU A 61 -32.28 0.25 23.50
N THR A 62 -33.50 0.81 23.41
CA THR A 62 -34.28 1.24 24.60
C THR A 62 -35.67 0.63 24.68
N THR A 63 -36.44 0.58 23.58
CA THR A 63 -37.90 0.40 23.64
C THR A 63 -38.42 -0.74 22.76
N GLN A 64 -37.78 -1.03 21.63
CA GLN A 64 -38.30 -1.98 20.63
C GLN A 64 -37.41 -3.21 20.38
N GLY A 65 -36.15 -3.19 20.81
CA GLY A 65 -35.22 -4.31 20.60
C GLY A 65 -35.04 -5.22 21.81
N HIS A 66 -34.35 -6.34 21.58
CA HIS A 66 -33.89 -7.27 22.62
C HIS A 66 -32.43 -7.03 23.04
N ALA A 67 -31.81 -5.97 22.51
CA ALA A 67 -30.44 -5.58 22.79
C ALA A 67 -30.42 -4.16 23.37
N SER A 68 -29.35 -3.83 24.09
CA SER A 68 -29.11 -2.50 24.64
C SER A 68 -27.60 -2.28 24.74
N ALA A 69 -27.15 -1.08 25.08
CA ALA A 69 -25.75 -0.74 25.29
C ALA A 69 -25.60 0.18 26.51
N HIS A 70 -24.37 0.43 26.96
CA HIS A 70 -24.14 1.40 28.02
C HIS A 70 -24.13 2.81 27.45
N TYR A 71 -23.49 2.98 26.29
CA TYR A 71 -23.35 4.26 25.62
C TYR A 71 -23.73 4.15 24.14
N LEU A 72 -24.34 5.22 23.62
CA LEU A 72 -24.56 5.46 22.19
C LEU A 72 -23.90 6.77 21.79
N ILE A 73 -23.14 6.75 20.69
CA ILE A 73 -22.51 7.93 20.09
C ILE A 73 -23.17 8.20 18.72
N PRO A 74 -23.91 9.31 18.56
CA PRO A 74 -24.53 9.72 17.29
C PRO A 74 -23.52 10.07 16.19
N ALA A 75 -24.01 10.32 14.98
CA ALA A 75 -23.23 10.89 13.86
C ALA A 75 -23.78 12.28 13.48
N LEU A 76 -22.92 13.23 13.08
CA LEU A 76 -23.32 14.63 12.80
C LEU A 76 -24.14 14.77 11.53
N ASN A 77 -23.95 13.88 10.56
CA ASN A 77 -24.67 13.92 9.28
C ASN A 77 -25.89 13.01 9.27
N ASP A 78 -26.37 12.65 10.46
CA ASP A 78 -27.58 11.87 10.64
C ASP A 78 -28.80 12.80 10.74
N ALA A 79 -29.68 12.75 9.74
CA ALA A 79 -30.87 13.59 9.67
C ALA A 79 -31.86 13.35 10.83
N SER A 80 -31.78 12.20 11.50
CA SER A 80 -32.61 11.85 12.66
C SER A 80 -32.03 12.34 13.99
N TYR A 81 -30.79 12.86 14.01
CA TYR A 81 -30.15 13.42 15.20
C TYR A 81 -30.49 14.91 15.36
N PRO A 82 -31.16 15.34 16.44
CA PRO A 82 -31.74 16.68 16.54
C PRO A 82 -30.75 17.78 16.97
N GLU A 83 -29.52 17.43 17.34
CA GLU A 83 -28.56 18.36 17.95
C GLU A 83 -27.45 18.76 16.96
N ASN A 84 -27.01 20.02 17.01
CA ASN A 84 -25.94 20.54 16.15
C ASN A 84 -24.52 20.14 16.61
N SER A 85 -24.40 19.40 17.71
CA SER A 85 -23.13 18.95 18.29
C SER A 85 -23.28 17.56 18.89
N LEU A 86 -22.31 16.68 18.67
CA LEU A 86 -22.34 15.32 19.20
C LEU A 86 -22.30 15.30 20.73
N LYS A 87 -23.20 14.51 21.32
CA LYS A 87 -23.25 14.21 22.75
C LYS A 87 -23.32 12.70 22.93
N VAL A 88 -22.55 12.18 23.90
CA VAL A 88 -22.66 10.78 24.32
C VAL A 88 -23.99 10.60 25.06
N VAL A 89 -24.76 9.58 24.70
CA VAL A 89 -25.98 9.20 25.40
C VAL A 89 -25.70 7.96 26.25
N GLN A 90 -25.85 8.07 27.58
CA GLN A 90 -25.77 6.92 28.48
C GLN A 90 -27.16 6.27 28.58
N LEU A 91 -27.28 5.02 28.12
CA LEU A 91 -28.54 4.26 28.13
C LEU A 91 -28.65 3.38 29.37
N VAL A 92 -27.53 2.84 29.84
CA VAL A 92 -27.44 1.99 31.03
C VAL A 92 -26.22 2.40 31.84
N GLU A 93 -26.40 2.59 33.15
CA GLU A 93 -25.30 2.88 34.09
C GLU A 93 -24.30 1.72 34.13
N GLU A 94 -22.98 1.99 34.22
CA GLU A 94 -21.91 0.99 34.08
C GLU A 94 -21.96 -0.15 35.12
N GLN A 95 -22.56 0.08 36.29
CA GLN A 95 -22.73 -0.97 37.31
C GLN A 95 -23.86 -1.95 36.99
N HIS A 96 -24.74 -1.59 36.05
CA HIS A 96 -25.82 -2.44 35.57
C HIS A 96 -25.41 -3.14 34.28
N ARG A 97 -25.99 -4.32 34.03
CA ARG A 97 -25.70 -5.07 32.80
C ARG A 97 -26.54 -4.54 31.64
N ALA A 98 -25.88 -4.05 30.59
CA ALA A 98 -26.51 -3.89 29.28
C ALA A 98 -26.40 -5.17 28.42
N TRP A 99 -27.44 -5.47 27.62
CA TRP A 99 -27.49 -6.67 26.78
C TRP A 99 -26.94 -6.41 25.36
N HIS A 100 -25.65 -6.14 25.22
CA HIS A 100 -25.05 -5.75 23.92
C HIS A 100 -24.37 -6.90 23.17
N ALA A 101 -23.66 -7.80 23.85
CA ALA A 101 -22.82 -8.82 23.21
C ALA A 101 -23.59 -10.09 22.80
N GLY A 102 -24.62 -10.49 23.56
CA GLY A 102 -25.31 -11.78 23.40
C GLY A 102 -24.37 -12.97 23.63
N ARG A 103 -24.56 -14.08 22.90
CA ARG A 103 -23.60 -15.21 22.90
C ARG A 103 -22.24 -14.73 22.42
N SER A 104 -21.27 -14.75 23.32
CA SER A 104 -19.94 -14.13 23.15
C SER A 104 -18.88 -14.89 23.94
N TYR A 105 -17.64 -14.81 23.46
CA TYR A 105 -16.47 -15.35 24.14
C TYR A 105 -15.24 -14.48 23.87
N TRP A 106 -14.40 -14.29 24.89
CA TRP A 106 -13.08 -13.70 24.73
C TRP A 106 -12.15 -14.17 25.86
N GLN A 107 -10.93 -14.59 25.52
CA GLN A 107 -9.87 -14.97 26.48
C GLN A 107 -10.35 -15.90 27.61
N GLY A 108 -11.09 -16.96 27.26
CA GLY A 108 -11.56 -17.95 28.23
C GLY A 108 -12.82 -17.56 29.00
N LYS A 109 -13.40 -16.38 28.76
CA LYS A 109 -14.65 -15.93 29.36
C LYS A 109 -15.79 -16.05 28.36
N GLU A 110 -16.92 -16.58 28.82
CA GLU A 110 -18.19 -16.58 28.09
C GLU A 110 -19.12 -15.53 28.70
N SER A 111 -20.20 -15.18 27.99
CA SER A 111 -21.23 -14.24 28.47
C SER A 111 -20.64 -12.86 28.81
N ILE A 112 -19.90 -12.28 27.85
CA ILE A 112 -19.09 -11.07 28.03
C ILE A 112 -19.89 -9.89 28.62
N ASN A 113 -21.19 -9.79 28.31
CA ASN A 113 -22.14 -8.83 28.91
C ASN A 113 -21.99 -8.66 30.43
N ASP A 114 -21.72 -9.73 31.18
CA ASP A 114 -21.72 -9.71 32.65
C ASP A 114 -20.55 -8.91 33.25
N GLN A 115 -19.54 -8.63 32.42
CA GLN A 115 -18.27 -8.00 32.80
C GLN A 115 -17.80 -6.97 31.75
N SER A 116 -18.69 -6.42 30.93
CA SER A 116 -18.30 -5.53 29.85
C SER A 116 -19.11 -4.26 29.77
N ILE A 117 -18.46 -3.17 29.37
CA ILE A 117 -19.12 -1.96 28.89
C ILE A 117 -19.26 -2.07 27.37
N GLY A 118 -20.39 -1.61 26.84
CA GLY A 118 -20.74 -1.67 25.43
C GLY A 118 -20.99 -0.27 24.90
N ILE A 119 -20.27 0.11 23.85
CA ILE A 119 -20.42 1.41 23.18
C ILE A 119 -20.89 1.18 21.75
N GLU A 120 -22.05 1.73 21.42
CA GLU A 120 -22.64 1.75 20.08
C GLU A 120 -22.28 3.05 19.38
N LEU A 121 -21.76 2.97 18.15
CA LEU A 121 -21.58 4.12 17.28
C LEU A 121 -22.62 4.09 16.16
N VAL A 122 -23.33 5.19 15.95
CA VAL A 122 -24.23 5.30 14.81
C VAL A 122 -23.40 5.35 13.54
N ASN A 123 -23.48 4.28 12.73
CA ASN A 123 -22.76 4.18 11.46
C ASN A 123 -23.50 3.19 10.53
N LEU A 124 -24.11 3.73 9.46
CA LEU A 124 -25.04 3.07 8.52
C LEU A 124 -24.40 1.99 7.61
N ALA A 125 -23.71 1.02 8.20
CA ALA A 125 -23.18 -0.13 7.47
C ALA A 125 -24.31 -1.09 7.08
N ASN A 126 -24.40 -1.39 5.78
CA ASN A 126 -25.44 -2.25 5.22
C ASN A 126 -24.81 -3.44 4.50
N CYS A 127 -25.39 -4.63 4.66
CA CYS A 127 -24.95 -5.82 3.96
C CYS A 127 -26.09 -6.50 3.22
N GLN A 128 -25.96 -6.60 1.90
CA GLN A 128 -26.94 -7.24 1.04
C GLN A 128 -26.54 -8.69 0.72
N LYS A 129 -27.51 -9.62 0.79
CA LYS A 129 -27.35 -10.98 0.28
C LYS A 129 -27.81 -10.99 -1.18
N ARG A 130 -26.94 -11.39 -2.11
CA ARG A 130 -27.32 -11.60 -3.51
C ARG A 130 -27.74 -13.05 -3.71
N GLU A 131 -28.98 -13.29 -4.11
CA GLU A 131 -29.37 -14.59 -4.67
C GLU A 131 -28.71 -14.73 -6.06
N GLN A 132 -27.93 -15.79 -6.26
CA GLN A 132 -27.40 -16.18 -7.57
C GLN A 132 -28.14 -17.42 -8.04
N GLU A 133 -28.65 -17.38 -9.28
CA GLU A 133 -29.46 -18.43 -9.90
C GLU A 133 -28.65 -19.64 -10.39
N TYR A 134 -27.32 -19.65 -10.24
CA TYR A 134 -26.48 -20.80 -10.57
C TYR A 134 -25.45 -21.05 -9.46
N GLY A 135 -25.60 -22.20 -8.79
CA GLY A 135 -24.97 -22.50 -7.51
C GLY A 135 -23.46 -22.56 -7.52
N TYR A 136 -22.80 -21.49 -7.05
CA TYR A 136 -21.54 -21.50 -6.31
C TYR A 136 -21.46 -20.25 -5.38
N SER A 137 -21.60 -20.48 -4.06
CA SER A 137 -21.40 -19.57 -2.91
C SER A 137 -22.19 -18.25 -2.81
N GLN A 138 -22.99 -18.12 -1.74
CA GLN A 138 -23.67 -16.88 -1.33
C GLN A 138 -22.68 -15.87 -0.75
N GLN A 139 -22.13 -14.96 -1.56
CA GLN A 139 -21.32 -13.85 -1.05
C GLN A 139 -22.22 -12.70 -0.59
N LYS A 140 -22.11 -12.34 0.69
CA LYS A 140 -22.76 -11.17 1.29
C LYS A 140 -21.86 -9.95 1.02
N ILE A 141 -22.36 -8.97 0.27
CA ILE A 141 -21.64 -7.72 -0.01
C ILE A 141 -22.00 -6.73 1.09
N CYS A 142 -21.00 -6.21 1.80
CA CYS A 142 -21.17 -5.25 2.88
C CYS A 142 -20.56 -3.90 2.49
N PHE A 143 -21.32 -2.84 2.71
CA PHE A 143 -20.86 -1.46 2.68
C PHE A 143 -20.55 -1.01 4.11
N TYR A 144 -19.38 -0.41 4.31
CA TYR A 144 -18.93 0.12 5.60
C TYR A 144 -18.57 1.59 5.42
N PRO A 145 -19.36 2.54 5.95
CA PRO A 145 -19.03 3.96 5.89
C PRO A 145 -17.85 4.30 6.80
N ASP A 146 -17.17 5.39 6.48
CA ASP A 146 -16.18 5.98 7.38
C ASP A 146 -16.82 6.56 8.64
N TYR A 147 -16.09 6.44 9.74
CA TYR A 147 -16.44 7.09 11.00
C TYR A 147 -15.97 8.55 10.96
N GLN A 148 -16.84 9.47 11.38
CA GLN A 148 -16.53 10.90 11.41
C GLN A 148 -15.46 11.21 12.46
N ALA A 149 -14.57 12.17 12.17
CA ALA A 149 -13.45 12.50 13.05
C ALA A 149 -13.91 12.99 14.44
N GLU A 150 -15.00 13.76 14.49
CA GLU A 150 -15.62 14.27 15.71
C GLU A 150 -16.22 13.12 16.53
N GLN A 151 -16.86 12.16 15.86
CA GLN A 151 -17.43 10.97 16.49
C GLN A 151 -16.34 10.11 17.16
N ILE A 152 -15.23 9.91 16.47
CA ILE A 152 -14.07 9.15 16.98
C ILE A 152 -13.35 9.91 18.09
N SER A 153 -13.24 11.24 18.00
CA SER A 153 -12.66 12.07 19.06
C SER A 153 -13.47 12.00 20.35
N LEU A 154 -14.81 11.99 20.22
CA LEU A 154 -15.72 11.82 21.34
C LEU A 154 -15.62 10.40 21.93
N LEU A 155 -15.51 9.37 21.09
CA LEU A 155 -15.26 8.00 21.51
C LEU A 155 -13.96 7.88 22.31
N ILE A 156 -12.85 8.46 21.82
CA ILE A 156 -11.55 8.41 22.51
C ILE A 156 -11.65 9.03 23.91
N THR A 157 -12.33 10.17 24.03
CA THR A 157 -12.57 10.83 25.32
C THR A 157 -13.36 9.92 26.27
N LEU A 158 -14.49 9.39 25.79
CA LEU A 158 -15.35 8.49 26.57
C LEU A 158 -14.59 7.25 27.05
N ILE A 159 -13.82 6.61 26.17
CA ILE A 159 -13.07 5.41 26.53
C ILE A 159 -11.99 5.72 27.58
N LYS A 160 -11.30 6.85 27.49
CA LYS A 160 -10.31 7.24 28.50
C LYS A 160 -10.95 7.40 29.88
N ASP A 161 -12.13 8.01 29.95
CA ASP A 161 -12.88 8.15 31.20
C ASP A 161 -13.32 6.78 31.76
N ILE A 162 -13.83 5.89 30.90
CA ILE A 162 -14.18 4.51 31.27
C ILE A 162 -12.95 3.77 31.82
N LEU A 163 -11.81 3.86 31.14
CA LEU A 163 -10.57 3.16 31.54
C LEU A 163 -9.99 3.73 32.85
N ALA A 164 -10.14 5.03 33.09
CA ALA A 164 -9.73 5.64 34.36
C ALA A 164 -10.50 5.07 35.56
N ASN A 165 -11.79 4.75 35.37
CA ASN A 165 -12.64 4.14 36.39
C ASN A 165 -12.53 2.61 36.44
N ASN A 166 -12.01 1.98 35.38
CA ASN A 166 -11.91 0.53 35.23
C ASN A 166 -10.48 0.11 34.84
N PRO A 167 -9.48 0.29 35.74
CA PRO A 167 -8.06 0.05 35.41
C PRO A 167 -7.72 -1.41 35.11
N ASP A 168 -8.61 -2.34 35.42
CA ASP A 168 -8.45 -3.77 35.11
C ASP A 168 -8.75 -4.13 33.64
N ILE A 169 -9.30 -3.21 32.85
CA ILE A 169 -9.50 -3.42 31.41
C ILE A 169 -8.14 -3.28 30.71
N LYS A 170 -7.56 -4.42 30.35
CA LYS A 170 -6.28 -4.47 29.63
C LYS A 170 -6.45 -4.05 28.17
N PRO A 171 -5.37 -3.60 27.49
CA PRO A 171 -5.41 -3.29 26.05
C PRO A 171 -6.02 -4.38 25.17
N THR A 172 -5.73 -5.65 25.45
CA THR A 172 -6.26 -6.81 24.71
C THR A 172 -7.71 -7.15 25.03
N ALA A 173 -8.34 -6.45 25.98
CA ALA A 173 -9.72 -6.63 26.40
C ALA A 173 -10.66 -5.54 25.84
N ILE A 174 -10.12 -4.69 24.96
CA ILE A 174 -10.89 -3.72 24.15
C ILE A 174 -11.04 -4.32 22.76
N VAL A 175 -12.27 -4.67 22.41
CA VAL A 175 -12.57 -5.57 21.28
C VAL A 175 -13.81 -5.13 20.50
N GLY A 176 -13.89 -5.53 19.25
CA GLY A 176 -15.12 -5.39 18.46
C GLY A 176 -16.13 -6.48 18.79
N HIS A 177 -17.40 -6.27 18.45
CA HIS A 177 -18.40 -7.34 18.56
C HIS A 177 -18.05 -8.56 17.68
N SER A 178 -17.46 -8.31 16.52
CA SER A 178 -16.91 -9.32 15.61
C SER A 178 -15.84 -10.19 16.25
N ASP A 179 -15.02 -9.66 17.15
CA ASP A 179 -13.98 -10.45 17.81
C ASP A 179 -14.55 -11.49 18.78
N ILE A 180 -15.58 -11.09 19.53
CA ILE A 180 -16.19 -11.92 20.57
C ILE A 180 -17.29 -12.84 20.03
N ALA A 181 -17.77 -12.59 18.81
CA ALA A 181 -18.82 -13.35 18.13
C ALA A 181 -18.58 -13.48 16.60
N PRO A 182 -17.41 -13.99 16.15
CA PRO A 182 -16.96 -13.92 14.75
C PRO A 182 -17.86 -14.67 13.76
N ASN A 183 -18.55 -15.72 14.22
CA ASN A 183 -19.46 -16.50 13.37
C ASN A 183 -20.81 -15.79 13.12
N ARG A 184 -21.09 -14.68 13.81
CA ARG A 184 -22.41 -14.03 13.80
C ARG A 184 -22.34 -12.54 13.51
N LYS A 185 -21.28 -11.86 13.94
CA LYS A 185 -21.19 -10.40 13.97
C LYS A 185 -19.97 -9.92 13.20
N THR A 186 -20.11 -8.74 12.59
CA THR A 186 -19.11 -8.13 11.69
C THR A 186 -18.77 -6.69 12.07
N ASP A 187 -19.45 -6.15 13.08
CA ASP A 187 -19.25 -4.84 13.67
C ASP A 187 -18.03 -4.83 14.61
N PRO A 188 -17.28 -3.72 14.73
CA PRO A 188 -17.50 -2.43 14.09
C PRO A 188 -17.02 -2.35 12.61
N GLY A 189 -16.59 -3.46 12.02
CA GLY A 189 -16.21 -3.51 10.61
C GLY A 189 -14.81 -2.97 10.33
N PRO A 190 -14.36 -3.05 9.06
CA PRO A 190 -12.97 -2.78 8.69
C PRO A 190 -12.62 -1.29 8.56
N ARG A 191 -13.61 -0.40 8.49
CA ARG A 191 -13.38 1.06 8.49
C ARG A 191 -13.23 1.64 9.90
N PHE A 192 -13.40 0.81 10.94
CA PHE A 192 -13.22 1.25 12.31
C PHE A 192 -11.75 1.56 12.62
N PRO A 193 -11.43 2.74 13.19
CA PRO A 193 -10.06 3.23 13.26
C PRO A 193 -9.29 2.68 14.48
N TRP A 194 -9.10 1.36 14.54
CA TRP A 194 -8.41 0.68 15.65
C TRP A 194 -7.00 1.22 15.91
N HIS A 195 -6.23 1.50 14.86
CA HIS A 195 -4.88 2.06 15.02
C HIS A 195 -4.88 3.47 15.62
N GLN A 196 -5.88 4.29 15.29
CA GLN A 196 -6.03 5.64 15.85
C GLN A 196 -6.32 5.59 17.36
N LEU A 197 -7.17 4.64 17.79
CA LEU A 197 -7.40 4.37 19.22
C LEU A 197 -6.10 3.95 19.91
N TYR A 198 -5.33 3.06 19.30
CA TYR A 198 -4.03 2.63 19.84
C TYR A 198 -3.06 3.80 20.00
N GLN A 199 -2.96 4.68 19.01
CA GLN A 199 -2.14 5.90 19.09
C GLN A 199 -2.60 6.83 20.23
N ALA A 200 -3.88 6.81 20.58
CA ALA A 200 -4.43 7.54 21.72
C ALA A 200 -4.23 6.80 23.08
N GLY A 201 -3.54 5.66 23.09
CA GLY A 201 -3.29 4.83 24.28
C GLY A 201 -4.38 3.79 24.57
N ILE A 202 -5.27 3.51 23.63
CA ILE A 202 -6.45 2.65 23.80
C ILE A 202 -6.32 1.38 22.96
N GLY A 203 -6.43 0.23 23.60
CA GLY A 203 -6.51 -1.06 22.90
C GLY A 203 -5.15 -1.63 22.51
N ALA A 204 -5.17 -2.83 21.93
CA ALA A 204 -3.97 -3.54 21.53
C ALA A 204 -3.58 -3.24 20.08
N TRP A 205 -2.28 -3.14 19.81
CA TRP A 205 -1.72 -3.09 18.46
C TRP A 205 -0.31 -3.65 18.42
N TYR A 206 0.12 -4.16 17.28
CA TYR A 206 1.46 -4.74 17.09
C TYR A 206 2.49 -3.67 16.73
N GLU A 207 3.76 -4.03 16.89
CA GLU A 207 4.89 -3.24 16.37
C GLU A 207 5.29 -3.73 14.97
N GLN A 208 5.48 -2.80 14.04
CA GLN A 208 5.74 -3.11 12.63
C GLN A 208 7.05 -3.90 12.44
N GLU A 209 8.08 -3.59 13.21
CA GLU A 209 9.37 -4.31 13.18
C GLU A 209 9.21 -5.78 13.57
N THR A 210 8.40 -6.05 14.61
CA THR A 210 8.12 -7.41 15.08
C THR A 210 7.30 -8.20 14.04
N VAL A 211 6.35 -7.54 13.36
CA VAL A 211 5.63 -8.14 12.23
C VAL A 211 6.60 -8.49 11.10
N ALA A 212 7.48 -7.58 10.71
CA ALA A 212 8.47 -7.84 9.66
C ALA A 212 9.36 -9.05 9.99
N LYS A 213 9.82 -9.15 11.24
CA LYS A 213 10.59 -10.30 11.76
C LYS A 213 9.83 -11.62 11.61
N TYR A 214 8.58 -11.71 12.08
CA TYR A 214 7.80 -12.94 11.96
C TYR A 214 7.39 -13.23 10.52
N TRP A 215 7.12 -12.20 9.73
CA TRP A 215 6.78 -12.35 8.32
C TRP A 215 7.94 -12.97 7.56
N GLN A 216 9.15 -12.42 7.70
CA GLN A 216 10.34 -12.98 7.07
C GLN A 216 10.51 -14.46 7.46
N ARG A 217 10.36 -14.77 8.76
CA ARG A 217 10.45 -16.14 9.27
C ARG A 217 9.40 -17.07 8.65
N PHE A 218 8.16 -16.62 8.52
CA PHE A 218 7.05 -17.41 7.98
C PHE A 218 7.03 -17.48 6.45
N ASN A 219 7.64 -16.54 5.74
CA ASN A 219 7.88 -16.65 4.31
C ASN A 219 8.86 -17.79 3.98
N ASP A 220 9.85 -18.03 4.84
CA ASP A 220 10.82 -19.12 4.64
C ASP A 220 10.24 -20.49 5.01
N LYS A 221 9.38 -20.54 6.03
CA LYS A 221 8.65 -21.75 6.43
C LYS A 221 7.22 -21.37 6.87
N PRO A 222 6.21 -21.50 6.00
CA PRO A 222 4.85 -21.13 6.36
C PRO A 222 4.33 -21.91 7.57
N PRO A 223 3.68 -21.26 8.55
CA PRO A 223 3.06 -21.94 9.67
C PRO A 223 1.84 -22.75 9.19
N SER A 224 1.61 -23.91 9.81
CA SER A 224 0.44 -24.72 9.50
C SER A 224 -0.86 -24.04 9.96
N VAL A 225 -1.99 -24.41 9.35
CA VAL A 225 -3.31 -23.92 9.78
C VAL A 225 -3.56 -24.25 11.26
N ALA A 226 -3.15 -25.42 11.72
CA ALA A 226 -3.24 -25.80 13.14
C ALA A 226 -2.50 -24.81 14.05
N LEU A 227 -1.29 -24.40 13.66
CA LEU A 227 -0.51 -23.45 14.45
C LEU A 227 -1.16 -22.07 14.48
N ILE A 228 -1.72 -21.61 13.35
CA ILE A 228 -2.43 -20.33 13.28
C ILE A 228 -3.70 -20.36 14.15
N GLN A 229 -4.49 -21.45 14.10
CA GLN A 229 -5.65 -21.64 14.97
C GLN A 229 -5.25 -21.62 16.45
N GLN A 230 -4.17 -22.30 16.81
CA GLN A 230 -3.65 -22.32 18.18
C GLN A 230 -3.19 -20.91 18.61
N ALA A 231 -2.57 -20.15 17.72
CA ALA A 231 -2.15 -18.77 17.99
C ALA A 231 -3.34 -17.82 18.20
N LEU A 232 -4.39 -17.93 17.37
CA LEU A 232 -5.65 -17.19 17.54
C LEU A 232 -6.35 -17.53 18.86
N LEU A 233 -6.38 -18.82 19.22
CA LEU A 233 -6.89 -19.28 20.51
C LEU A 233 -6.08 -18.70 21.68
N SER A 234 -4.75 -18.70 21.57
CA SER A 234 -3.86 -18.13 22.58
C SER A 234 -4.00 -16.61 22.72
N TYR A 235 -4.36 -15.90 21.65
CA TYR A 235 -4.60 -14.46 21.71
C TYR A 235 -5.95 -14.11 22.37
N GLY A 236 -6.99 -14.90 22.12
CA GLY A 236 -8.28 -14.75 22.81
C GLY A 236 -9.53 -15.22 22.08
N TYR A 237 -9.44 -15.63 20.81
CA TYR A 237 -10.61 -16.03 20.03
C TYR A 237 -11.14 -17.41 20.44
N LYS A 238 -12.46 -17.60 20.34
CA LYS A 238 -13.08 -18.93 20.45
C LYS A 238 -12.89 -19.69 19.14
N ILE A 239 -11.92 -20.59 19.10
CA ILE A 239 -11.65 -21.43 17.93
C ILE A 239 -11.17 -22.81 18.36
N GLN A 240 -11.59 -23.85 17.64
CA GLN A 240 -11.06 -25.21 17.80
C GLN A 240 -9.87 -25.40 16.86
N VAL A 241 -8.82 -26.06 17.36
CA VAL A 241 -7.63 -26.38 16.56
C VAL A 241 -7.89 -27.66 15.77
N THR A 242 -8.44 -27.52 14.57
CA THR A 242 -8.79 -28.63 13.67
C THR A 242 -7.67 -28.99 12.69
N GLY A 243 -6.73 -28.07 12.46
CA GLY A 243 -5.70 -28.18 11.43
C GLY A 243 -6.20 -27.94 10.00
N HIS A 244 -7.50 -27.66 9.82
CA HIS A 244 -8.12 -27.45 8.53
C HIS A 244 -8.65 -26.02 8.38
N TYR A 245 -8.62 -25.48 7.16
CA TYR A 245 -9.20 -24.18 6.84
C TYR A 245 -10.72 -24.27 6.70
N ASP A 246 -11.39 -24.41 7.85
CA ASP A 246 -12.83 -24.60 7.98
C ASP A 246 -13.60 -23.26 8.16
N ALA A 247 -14.93 -23.35 8.32
CA ALA A 247 -15.79 -22.16 8.43
C ALA A 247 -15.50 -21.30 9.68
N GLN A 248 -15.21 -21.92 10.84
CA GLN A 248 -14.82 -21.16 12.04
C GLN A 248 -13.50 -20.43 11.83
N THR A 249 -12.55 -21.06 11.14
CA THR A 249 -11.24 -20.46 10.86
C THR A 249 -11.40 -19.24 9.97
N ARG A 250 -12.23 -19.33 8.92
CA ARG A 250 -12.58 -18.18 8.08
C ARG A 250 -13.19 -17.03 8.87
N ALA A 251 -14.18 -17.33 9.71
CA ALA A 251 -14.88 -16.32 10.49
C ALA A 251 -13.96 -15.61 11.49
N VAL A 252 -13.12 -16.36 12.20
CA VAL A 252 -12.16 -15.82 13.17
C VAL A 252 -11.08 -15.00 12.47
N ILE A 253 -10.54 -15.49 11.35
CA ILE A 253 -9.54 -14.74 10.56
C ILE A 253 -10.15 -13.46 10.00
N HIS A 254 -11.39 -13.50 9.53
CA HIS A 254 -12.09 -12.31 9.07
C HIS A 254 -12.20 -11.26 10.17
N ALA A 255 -12.68 -11.62 11.36
CA ALA A 255 -12.75 -10.71 12.51
C ALA A 255 -11.36 -10.16 12.89
N PHE A 256 -10.35 -11.03 12.97
CA PHE A 256 -8.97 -10.64 13.26
C PHE A 256 -8.42 -9.65 12.23
N GLN A 257 -8.63 -9.90 10.94
CA GLN A 257 -8.18 -9.00 9.88
C GLN A 257 -8.93 -7.67 9.93
N GLN A 258 -10.25 -7.66 10.19
CA GLN A 258 -11.00 -6.42 10.37
C GLN A 258 -10.45 -5.57 11.52
N HIS A 259 -9.96 -6.19 12.58
CA HIS A 259 -9.38 -5.48 13.73
C HIS A 259 -7.95 -5.01 13.44
N PHE A 260 -7.04 -5.93 13.07
CA PHE A 260 -5.60 -5.67 13.09
C PHE A 260 -4.99 -5.44 11.69
N ILE A 261 -5.68 -5.80 10.62
CA ILE A 261 -5.20 -5.66 9.23
C ILE A 261 -6.33 -5.21 8.30
N PRO A 262 -7.07 -4.13 8.62
CA PRO A 262 -8.31 -3.77 7.91
C PRO A 262 -8.11 -3.46 6.42
N TRP A 263 -6.88 -3.16 6.00
CA TRP A 263 -6.50 -2.97 4.59
C TRP A 263 -6.26 -4.28 3.81
N GLN A 264 -6.34 -5.44 4.47
CA GLN A 264 -6.12 -6.76 3.84
C GLN A 264 -7.02 -7.84 4.48
N ILE A 265 -8.26 -7.92 4.01
CA ILE A 265 -9.27 -8.88 4.49
C ILE A 265 -9.39 -10.03 3.50
N SER A 266 -8.42 -10.95 3.54
CA SER A 266 -8.38 -12.13 2.66
C SER A 266 -9.28 -13.27 3.14
N GLN A 267 -9.66 -13.27 4.42
CA GLN A 267 -10.27 -14.39 5.16
C GLN A 267 -9.41 -15.66 5.18
N ARG A 268 -8.15 -15.59 4.73
CA ARG A 268 -7.24 -16.72 4.59
C ARG A 268 -6.14 -16.67 5.65
N PRO A 269 -5.66 -17.84 6.14
CA PRO A 269 -4.53 -17.93 7.06
C PRO A 269 -3.20 -17.69 6.33
N ASP A 270 -3.04 -16.50 5.76
CA ASP A 270 -1.82 -16.12 5.05
C ASP A 270 -0.66 -15.77 6.00
N VAL A 271 0.56 -15.75 5.46
CA VAL A 271 1.81 -15.52 6.22
C VAL A 271 1.83 -14.17 6.94
N LYS A 272 1.19 -13.14 6.38
CA LYS A 272 1.02 -11.83 7.02
C LYS A 272 0.13 -11.92 8.24
N THR A 273 -1.03 -12.54 8.08
CA THR A 273 -1.99 -12.75 9.15
C THR A 273 -1.32 -13.49 10.30
N ALA A 274 -0.58 -14.56 10.00
CA ALA A 274 0.22 -15.28 10.99
C ALA A 274 1.28 -14.38 11.66
N ALA A 275 2.03 -13.59 10.89
CA ALA A 275 3.04 -12.69 11.44
C ALA A 275 2.47 -11.65 12.41
N VAL A 276 1.30 -11.08 12.08
CA VAL A 276 0.60 -10.13 12.93
C VAL A 276 0.08 -10.79 14.21
N ILE A 277 -0.50 -11.99 14.14
CA ILE A 277 -0.92 -12.74 15.34
C ILE A 277 0.29 -12.97 16.26
N PHE A 278 1.42 -13.41 15.70
CA PHE A 278 2.62 -13.68 16.49
C PHE A 278 3.26 -12.41 17.07
N ALA A 279 3.23 -11.29 16.35
CA ALA A 279 3.69 -10.01 16.88
C ALA A 279 2.84 -9.50 18.05
N LEU A 280 1.52 -9.69 17.98
CA LEU A 280 0.62 -9.38 19.09
C LEU A 280 0.87 -10.31 20.30
N LEU A 281 1.08 -11.61 20.06
CA LEU A 281 1.44 -12.56 21.11
C LEU A 281 2.79 -12.23 21.74
N ASP A 282 3.77 -11.74 20.96
CA ASP A 282 5.07 -11.29 21.47
C ASP A 282 4.91 -10.15 22.48
N LYS A 283 4.11 -9.15 22.09
CA LYS A 283 3.90 -7.95 22.91
C LYS A 283 3.05 -8.21 24.16
N TYR A 284 2.01 -9.03 24.06
CA TYR A 284 1.00 -9.14 25.12
C TYR A 284 0.96 -10.51 25.84
N PHE A 285 1.52 -11.57 25.25
CA PHE A 285 1.36 -12.96 25.69
C PHE A 285 2.63 -13.81 25.53
N HIS A 286 3.76 -13.32 26.10
CA HIS A 286 5.09 -13.91 25.90
C HIS A 286 5.20 -15.40 26.29
N GLN A 287 4.49 -15.82 27.34
CA GLN A 287 4.49 -17.23 27.77
C GLN A 287 3.82 -18.15 26.72
N GLN A 288 2.68 -17.72 26.18
CA GLN A 288 1.97 -18.44 25.13
C GLN A 288 2.80 -18.48 23.84
N LEU A 289 3.43 -17.36 23.47
CA LEU A 289 4.31 -17.27 22.31
C LEU A 289 5.45 -18.30 22.39
N THR A 290 6.10 -18.41 23.56
CA THR A 290 7.23 -19.33 23.75
C THR A 290 6.85 -20.78 23.40
N HIS A 291 5.66 -21.21 23.82
CA HIS A 291 5.13 -22.54 23.48
C HIS A 291 4.86 -22.69 21.97
N LEU A 292 4.25 -21.67 21.35
CA LEU A 292 3.92 -21.67 19.92
C LEU A 292 5.16 -21.69 19.02
N LEU A 293 6.20 -20.95 19.37
CA LEU A 293 7.46 -20.95 18.62
C LEU A 293 8.16 -22.30 18.69
N LYS A 294 8.10 -22.99 19.84
CA LYS A 294 8.61 -24.36 19.97
C LYS A 294 7.86 -25.33 19.04
N LEU A 295 6.52 -25.24 18.98
CA LEU A 295 5.72 -26.04 18.05
C LEU A 295 6.07 -25.76 16.59
N TYR A 296 6.25 -24.48 16.24
CA TYR A 296 6.65 -24.05 14.90
C TYR A 296 8.03 -24.60 14.49
N GLU A 297 9.01 -24.58 15.40
CA GLU A 297 10.36 -25.08 15.14
C GLU A 297 10.38 -26.59 14.92
N GLN A 298 9.59 -27.33 15.68
CA GLN A 298 9.52 -28.79 15.64
C GLN A 298 8.68 -29.34 14.47
N ALA A 299 7.81 -28.52 13.86
CA ALA A 299 6.99 -28.95 12.74
C ALA A 299 7.85 -29.24 11.48
N PRO A 300 7.60 -30.33 10.73
CA PRO A 300 8.22 -30.51 9.41
C PRO A 300 7.81 -29.37 8.47
N ALA A 301 8.65 -29.04 7.49
CA ALA A 301 8.26 -28.10 6.43
C ALA A 301 7.04 -28.68 5.71
N THR A 302 5.89 -28.02 5.83
CA THR A 302 4.67 -28.44 5.13
C THR A 302 4.73 -27.97 3.69
N ASP A 303 4.67 -28.90 2.74
CA ASP A 303 4.30 -28.60 1.36
C ASP A 303 2.85 -28.11 1.35
N VAL A 304 2.66 -26.80 1.17
CA VAL A 304 1.33 -26.23 0.92
C VAL A 304 1.04 -26.41 -0.56
N GLU A 305 0.21 -27.40 -0.89
CA GLU A 305 -0.40 -27.52 -2.22
C GLU A 305 -1.17 -26.23 -2.56
N GLY A 306 -0.77 -25.57 -3.65
CA GLY A 306 -1.57 -24.50 -4.28
C GLY A 306 -0.84 -23.18 -4.56
N ASN A 307 0.36 -22.95 -4.02
CA ASN A 307 1.21 -21.85 -4.47
C ASN A 307 2.30 -22.42 -5.37
N LYS A 308 2.32 -22.02 -6.66
CA LYS A 308 3.56 -22.16 -7.45
C LYS A 308 4.70 -21.57 -6.61
N PRO A 309 5.82 -22.28 -6.41
CA PRO A 309 6.92 -21.75 -5.61
C PRO A 309 7.31 -20.39 -6.19
N VAL A 310 7.26 -19.35 -5.36
CA VAL A 310 7.73 -18.01 -5.75
C VAL A 310 9.19 -18.18 -6.11
N LYS A 311 9.50 -18.01 -7.39
CA LYS A 311 10.86 -18.14 -7.89
C LYS A 311 11.73 -17.07 -7.19
N LYS A 312 12.68 -17.52 -6.37
CA LYS A 312 13.62 -16.64 -5.67
C LYS A 312 14.78 -16.32 -6.60
N GLY A 313 14.90 -15.08 -7.07
CA GLY A 313 15.96 -14.68 -8.01
C GLY A 313 15.73 -15.14 -9.47
N GLN A 314 16.72 -14.89 -10.33
CA GLN A 314 16.65 -15.17 -11.77
C GLN A 314 16.69 -16.67 -12.07
N LEU A 315 17.30 -17.45 -11.19
CA LEU A 315 17.33 -18.91 -11.21
C LEU A 315 16.99 -19.43 -9.81
N SER A 316 16.11 -20.42 -9.70
CA SER A 316 15.85 -21.15 -8.45
C SER A 316 15.42 -22.59 -8.76
N GLU A 317 16.36 -23.39 -9.24
CA GLU A 317 16.08 -24.72 -9.80
C GLU A 317 16.70 -25.84 -8.96
N VAL A 318 16.08 -27.02 -9.01
CA VAL A 318 16.60 -28.25 -8.37
C VAL A 318 17.47 -29.01 -9.36
N PHE A 319 18.62 -29.47 -8.89
CA PHE A 319 19.59 -30.26 -9.66
C PHE A 319 19.91 -31.58 -8.91
N PRO A 320 19.97 -32.72 -9.62
CA PRO A 320 19.64 -32.87 -11.04
C PRO A 320 18.15 -32.57 -11.32
N GLN A 321 17.84 -32.12 -12.54
CA GLN A 321 16.47 -31.86 -12.97
C GLN A 321 15.62 -33.13 -12.82
N ARG A 322 14.42 -32.98 -12.25
CA ARG A 322 13.51 -34.12 -11.97
C ARG A 322 13.00 -34.80 -13.22
N GLU A 323 12.83 -34.05 -14.31
CA GLU A 323 12.39 -34.54 -15.60
C GLU A 323 13.43 -34.21 -16.69
N PRO A 324 14.56 -34.94 -16.72
CA PRO A 324 15.63 -34.65 -17.67
C PRO A 324 15.23 -35.08 -19.09
N SER A 325 15.65 -34.30 -20.09
CA SER A 325 15.55 -34.69 -21.50
C SER A 325 16.44 -35.90 -21.80
N SER A 326 16.06 -36.69 -22.83
CA SER A 326 16.93 -37.73 -23.39
C SER A 326 18.24 -37.18 -23.97
N ARG A 327 18.27 -35.89 -24.32
CA ARG A 327 19.46 -35.18 -24.84
C ARG A 327 20.32 -34.65 -23.70
N LYS A 328 21.28 -35.44 -23.20
CA LYS A 328 22.11 -35.11 -22.03
C LYS A 328 22.66 -33.67 -21.97
N LEU A 329 23.07 -33.07 -23.10
CA LEU A 329 23.69 -31.74 -23.12
C LEU A 329 22.74 -30.58 -22.80
N VAL A 330 21.42 -30.78 -22.81
CA VAL A 330 20.45 -29.72 -22.49
C VAL A 330 19.99 -29.75 -21.04
N ASN A 331 20.32 -30.81 -20.30
CA ASN A 331 19.94 -30.97 -18.90
C ASN A 331 20.89 -30.19 -17.99
N ASP A 332 20.38 -29.86 -16.80
CA ASP A 332 21.16 -29.32 -15.67
C ASP A 332 21.97 -28.05 -16.01
N ARG A 333 21.43 -27.23 -16.91
CA ARG A 333 22.03 -25.99 -17.40
C ARG A 333 21.01 -24.87 -17.40
N ALA A 334 21.47 -23.65 -17.12
CA ALA A 334 20.65 -22.45 -17.20
C ALA A 334 21.50 -21.21 -17.52
N SER A 335 20.84 -20.11 -17.84
CA SER A 335 21.46 -18.80 -18.03
C SER A 335 20.90 -17.76 -17.07
N PHE A 336 21.69 -16.74 -16.75
CA PHE A 336 21.28 -15.62 -15.90
C PHE A 336 21.98 -14.32 -16.35
N LYS A 337 21.39 -13.15 -16.04
CA LYS A 337 22.05 -11.87 -16.26
C LYS A 337 23.04 -11.59 -15.13
N GLY A 338 24.23 -11.14 -15.48
CA GLY A 338 25.27 -10.79 -14.52
C GLY A 338 26.01 -9.54 -14.93
N TYR A 339 26.79 -9.02 -13.98
CA TYR A 339 27.80 -8.01 -14.21
C TYR A 339 29.15 -8.59 -13.84
N ALA A 340 30.19 -8.20 -14.57
CA ALA A 340 31.54 -8.62 -14.33
C ALA A 340 31.94 -8.33 -12.88
N LYS A 341 32.64 -9.29 -12.26
CA LYS A 341 33.13 -9.15 -10.88
C LYS A 341 32.04 -8.93 -9.83
N ARG A 342 30.82 -9.41 -10.09
CA ARG A 342 29.65 -9.29 -9.19
C ARG A 342 28.85 -10.61 -9.10
N GLY A 343 27.87 -10.62 -8.21
CA GLY A 343 26.94 -11.74 -8.05
C GLY A 343 27.36 -12.80 -7.04
N GLU A 344 26.38 -13.61 -6.68
CA GLU A 344 26.51 -14.75 -5.79
C GLU A 344 25.62 -15.91 -6.27
N ILE A 345 25.93 -17.10 -5.77
CA ILE A 345 25.15 -18.32 -5.96
C ILE A 345 24.85 -18.89 -4.58
N ILE A 346 23.59 -19.24 -4.36
CA ILE A 346 23.08 -19.82 -3.13
C ILE A 346 22.78 -21.29 -3.43
N ILE A 347 23.23 -22.18 -2.56
CA ILE A 347 23.02 -23.62 -2.69
C ILE A 347 22.32 -24.11 -1.44
N ASP A 348 21.07 -24.52 -1.59
CA ASP A 348 20.32 -25.22 -0.55
C ASP A 348 20.53 -26.72 -0.74
N ASN A 349 21.34 -27.31 0.12
CA ASN A 349 21.64 -28.74 0.06
C ASN A 349 20.56 -29.54 0.75
N VAL A 350 19.90 -30.46 0.05
CA VAL A 350 18.97 -31.39 0.67
C VAL A 350 19.76 -32.50 1.35
N ASN A 351 20.50 -33.28 0.56
CA ASN A 351 21.14 -34.52 1.00
C ASN A 351 22.38 -34.90 0.17
N ALA A 352 22.97 -33.97 -0.59
CA ALA A 352 24.19 -34.22 -1.36
C ALA A 352 25.44 -34.11 -0.47
N ASN A 353 26.42 -34.98 -0.71
CA ASN A 353 27.77 -34.90 -0.15
C ASN A 353 28.70 -34.07 -1.03
N SER A 354 28.46 -34.02 -2.35
CA SER A 354 29.23 -33.19 -3.28
C SER A 354 28.40 -32.85 -4.52
N ALA A 355 28.80 -31.79 -5.22
CA ALA A 355 28.30 -31.40 -6.53
C ALA A 355 29.40 -30.67 -7.31
N ASP A 356 29.38 -30.77 -8.63
CA ASP A 356 30.23 -30.00 -9.53
C ASP A 356 29.42 -28.90 -10.18
N ILE A 357 29.72 -27.64 -9.84
CA ILE A 357 29.01 -26.48 -10.37
C ILE A 357 29.99 -25.65 -11.20
N PHE A 358 29.60 -25.31 -12.43
CA PHE A 358 30.40 -24.51 -13.35
C PHE A 358 29.66 -23.22 -13.68
N ILE A 359 30.40 -22.11 -13.67
CA ILE A 359 29.90 -20.80 -14.08
C ILE A 359 30.76 -20.34 -15.24
N ASN A 360 30.14 -20.12 -16.41
CA ASN A 360 30.85 -19.81 -17.66
C ASN A 360 31.97 -20.82 -17.99
N GLY A 361 31.73 -22.10 -17.71
CA GLY A 361 32.69 -23.19 -17.92
C GLY A 361 33.74 -23.36 -16.82
N GLU A 362 33.86 -22.42 -15.88
CA GLU A 362 34.82 -22.51 -14.78
C GLU A 362 34.21 -23.16 -13.54
N LYS A 363 34.86 -24.19 -13.01
CA LYS A 363 34.40 -24.92 -11.82
C LYS A 363 34.42 -24.03 -10.57
N LEU A 364 33.31 -23.98 -9.85
CA LEU A 364 33.17 -23.32 -8.56
C LEU A 364 33.72 -24.21 -7.45
N LEU A 365 34.57 -23.64 -6.59
CA LEU A 365 35.06 -24.34 -5.40
C LEU A 365 34.00 -24.24 -4.30
N ILE A 366 33.39 -25.38 -3.98
CA ILE A 366 32.39 -25.51 -2.92
C ILE A 366 32.91 -26.43 -1.81
N ALA A 367 32.28 -26.40 -0.64
CA ALA A 367 32.62 -27.25 0.48
C ALA A 367 32.44 -28.73 0.10
N GLN A 368 33.41 -29.58 0.46
CA GLN A 368 33.32 -31.03 0.27
C GLN A 368 33.94 -31.74 1.50
N PRO A 369 33.21 -32.61 2.21
CA PRO A 369 31.80 -32.94 1.99
C PRO A 369 30.86 -31.75 2.32
N MET A 370 29.72 -31.70 1.64
CA MET A 370 28.63 -30.81 1.97
C MET A 370 27.81 -31.41 3.12
N ASN A 371 27.40 -30.56 4.07
CA ASN A 371 26.50 -30.90 5.16
C ASN A 371 25.07 -30.95 4.63
N GLN A 372 24.33 -31.99 5.00
CA GLN A 372 22.92 -32.12 4.63
C GLN A 372 22.08 -31.00 5.24
N HIS A 373 20.97 -30.66 4.60
CA HIS A 373 20.04 -29.61 5.03
C HIS A 373 20.70 -28.25 5.33
N SER A 374 21.82 -27.94 4.66
CA SER A 374 22.61 -26.74 4.88
C SER A 374 22.55 -25.80 3.69
N ARG A 375 22.52 -24.50 3.97
CA ARG A 375 22.58 -23.43 2.96
C ARG A 375 24.01 -22.90 2.83
N TYR A 376 24.48 -22.78 1.60
CA TYR A 376 25.78 -22.21 1.25
C TYR A 376 25.61 -20.96 0.38
N ARG A 377 26.48 -19.97 0.56
CA ARG A 377 26.61 -18.81 -0.33
C ARG A 377 28.03 -18.72 -0.86
N TYR A 378 28.17 -18.66 -2.18
CA TYR A 378 29.46 -18.51 -2.85
C TYR A 378 29.48 -17.29 -3.76
N SER A 379 30.62 -16.62 -3.80
CA SER A 379 30.81 -15.44 -4.64
C SER A 379 31.04 -15.84 -6.11
N LEU A 380 30.38 -15.14 -7.04
CA LEU A 380 30.59 -15.30 -8.48
C LEU A 380 31.62 -14.33 -9.06
N LYS A 381 32.20 -13.43 -8.25
CA LYS A 381 33.06 -12.33 -8.72
C LYS A 381 34.25 -12.74 -9.62
N ARG A 382 34.77 -13.97 -9.49
CA ARG A 382 35.88 -14.41 -10.35
C ARG A 382 35.42 -14.92 -11.72
N ARG A 383 34.14 -15.28 -11.86
CA ARG A 383 33.60 -16.05 -12.99
C ARG A 383 32.49 -15.33 -13.74
N SER A 384 31.89 -14.30 -13.15
CA SER A 384 30.83 -13.52 -13.79
C SER A 384 31.38 -12.52 -14.80
N GLN A 385 30.61 -12.30 -15.87
CA GLN A 385 30.85 -11.32 -16.92
C GLN A 385 29.60 -10.44 -17.11
N ASP A 386 29.74 -9.32 -17.83
CA ASP A 386 28.62 -8.47 -18.18
C ASP A 386 27.68 -9.17 -19.17
N GLY A 387 26.37 -9.00 -18.97
CA GLY A 387 25.34 -9.61 -19.81
C GLY A 387 25.02 -11.04 -19.41
N VAL A 388 24.88 -11.94 -20.39
CA VAL A 388 24.42 -13.32 -20.15
C VAL A 388 25.56 -14.19 -19.64
N ASN A 389 25.30 -14.89 -18.54
CA ASN A 389 26.18 -15.87 -17.91
C ASN A 389 25.49 -17.25 -17.93
N THR A 390 26.27 -18.32 -17.82
CA THR A 390 25.78 -19.70 -17.81
C THR A 390 26.11 -20.39 -16.50
N VAL A 391 25.22 -21.27 -16.06
CA VAL A 391 25.46 -22.22 -14.98
C VAL A 391 25.22 -23.64 -15.48
N LYS A 392 26.03 -24.57 -14.98
CA LYS A 392 25.94 -26.00 -15.27
C LYS A 392 26.21 -26.77 -13.97
N VAL A 393 25.36 -27.73 -13.64
CA VAL A 393 25.50 -28.57 -12.44
C VAL A 393 25.64 -30.03 -12.87
N GLU A 394 26.62 -30.74 -12.32
CA GLU A 394 26.87 -32.17 -12.58
C GLU A 394 27.32 -32.87 -11.30
N ASN A 395 27.38 -34.21 -11.34
CA ASN A 395 27.96 -35.03 -10.26
C ASN A 395 27.41 -34.71 -8.86
N VAL A 396 26.09 -34.49 -8.76
CA VAL A 396 25.41 -34.42 -7.45
C VAL A 396 25.41 -35.82 -6.84
N LEU A 397 26.23 -36.01 -5.80
CA LEU A 397 26.49 -37.31 -5.20
C LEU A 397 26.11 -37.34 -3.71
N PRO A 398 25.71 -38.49 -3.15
CA PRO A 398 25.47 -39.76 -3.83
C PRO A 398 24.30 -39.69 -4.82
N LYS A 399 24.20 -40.70 -5.71
CA LYS A 399 23.12 -40.75 -6.69
C LYS A 399 21.76 -40.74 -5.99
N GLY A 400 20.85 -39.88 -6.45
CA GLY A 400 19.55 -39.66 -5.82
C GLY A 400 19.54 -38.47 -4.85
N SER A 401 20.68 -37.81 -4.63
CA SER A 401 20.72 -36.55 -3.90
C SER A 401 20.30 -35.36 -4.75
N GLU A 402 19.80 -34.32 -4.09
CA GLU A 402 19.34 -33.07 -4.71
C GLU A 402 19.99 -31.85 -4.05
N ILE A 403 20.29 -30.84 -4.86
CA ILE A 403 20.58 -29.48 -4.41
C ILE A 403 19.66 -28.50 -5.12
N ARG A 404 19.27 -27.42 -4.45
CA ARG A 404 18.63 -26.27 -5.12
C ARG A 404 19.66 -25.18 -5.31
N VAL A 405 19.81 -24.71 -6.54
CA VAL A 405 20.69 -23.60 -6.90
C VAL A 405 19.86 -22.38 -7.17
N THR A 406 20.13 -21.32 -6.40
CA THR A 406 19.51 -20.01 -6.56
C THR A 406 20.55 -18.97 -6.97
N ILE A 407 20.24 -18.17 -7.99
CA ILE A 407 21.04 -17.01 -8.41
C ILE A 407 20.15 -15.76 -8.29
N PRO A 408 20.45 -14.83 -7.36
CA PRO A 408 19.72 -13.58 -7.24
C PRO A 408 19.86 -12.67 -8.48
N TYR A 409 18.87 -11.81 -8.72
CA TYR A 409 18.96 -10.70 -9.67
C TYR A 409 20.02 -9.67 -9.23
N PRO A 410 20.70 -8.99 -10.16
CA PRO A 410 21.67 -7.95 -9.81
C PRO A 410 21.03 -6.78 -9.05
N ALA A 411 21.63 -6.40 -7.92
CA ALA A 411 21.27 -5.18 -7.17
C ALA A 411 22.14 -4.00 -7.58
N LEU A 412 21.64 -2.77 -7.47
CA LEU A 412 22.40 -1.55 -7.71
C LEU A 412 23.57 -1.41 -6.73
N LYS A 413 24.65 -0.79 -7.22
CA LYS A 413 25.80 -0.35 -6.41
C LYS A 413 26.07 1.12 -6.67
N LYS A 414 26.56 1.85 -5.67
CA LYS A 414 27.11 3.19 -5.88
C LYS A 414 28.52 3.05 -6.45
N ALA A 415 28.81 3.72 -7.57
CA ALA A 415 30.13 3.71 -8.19
C ALA A 415 31.08 4.72 -7.50
N ASP A 416 32.39 4.46 -7.54
CA ASP A 416 33.40 5.50 -7.31
C ASP A 416 33.58 6.27 -8.62
N ILE A 417 32.87 7.39 -8.72
CA ILE A 417 32.50 8.05 -9.98
C ILE A 417 33.63 8.92 -10.55
N SER A 418 34.62 9.27 -9.72
CA SER A 418 35.54 10.39 -9.96
C SER A 418 36.48 10.24 -11.17
N LYS A 419 36.51 9.08 -11.84
CA LYS A 419 37.47 8.80 -12.93
C LYS A 419 36.88 8.18 -14.21
N ARG A 420 35.59 7.81 -14.27
CA ARG A 420 35.05 7.00 -15.39
C ARG A 420 34.16 7.77 -16.37
N TYR A 421 33.36 8.73 -15.89
CA TYR A 421 32.38 9.48 -16.68
C TYR A 421 32.50 10.97 -16.38
N ASP A 422 32.30 11.81 -17.39
CA ASP A 422 32.33 13.28 -17.26
C ASP A 422 30.93 13.84 -17.50
N PHE A 423 30.34 14.39 -16.44
CA PHE A 423 29.01 15.02 -16.47
C PHE A 423 29.07 16.55 -16.42
N ALA A 424 30.24 17.17 -16.59
CA ALA A 424 30.40 18.62 -16.43
C ALA A 424 29.46 19.43 -17.33
N MET A 425 29.23 18.99 -18.57
CA MET A 425 28.29 19.67 -19.49
C MET A 425 26.84 19.51 -19.06
N VAL A 426 26.47 18.35 -18.49
CA VAL A 426 25.13 18.13 -17.90
C VAL A 426 24.92 19.07 -16.72
N ASP A 427 25.89 19.10 -15.81
CA ASP A 427 25.84 19.91 -14.59
C ASP A 427 25.77 21.39 -14.93
N LYS A 428 26.60 21.83 -15.89
CA LYS A 428 26.60 23.19 -16.40
C LYS A 428 25.25 23.59 -16.98
N LEU A 429 24.65 22.78 -17.85
CA LEU A 429 23.37 23.12 -18.47
C LEU A 429 22.24 23.28 -17.42
N ILE A 430 22.14 22.34 -16.48
CA ILE A 430 21.11 22.42 -15.44
C ILE A 430 21.36 23.61 -14.51
N GLN A 431 22.60 23.88 -14.13
CA GLN A 431 22.95 25.03 -13.29
C GLN A 431 22.70 26.36 -13.99
N ASP A 432 23.01 26.48 -15.28
CA ASP A 432 22.72 27.66 -16.08
C ASP A 432 21.20 27.89 -16.16
N ASP A 433 20.42 26.85 -16.43
CA ASP A 433 18.94 26.93 -16.44
C ASP A 433 18.40 27.38 -15.07
N VAL A 434 18.91 26.82 -13.98
CA VAL A 434 18.54 27.21 -12.60
C VAL A 434 18.87 28.67 -12.32
N ALA A 435 20.07 29.12 -12.69
CA ALA A 435 20.50 30.51 -12.54
C ALA A 435 19.61 31.49 -13.32
N ASN A 436 19.04 31.04 -14.44
CA ASN A 436 18.13 31.82 -15.28
C ASN A 436 16.65 31.67 -14.92
N GLY A 437 16.30 30.91 -13.87
CA GLY A 437 14.96 30.88 -13.30
C GLY A 437 14.29 29.50 -13.24
N PHE A 438 14.89 28.47 -13.83
CA PHE A 438 14.41 27.09 -13.69
C PHE A 438 14.37 26.70 -12.19
N PRO A 439 13.32 25.99 -11.71
CA PRO A 439 13.13 25.79 -10.29
C PRO A 439 14.17 24.84 -9.68
N GLY A 440 14.19 23.58 -10.11
CA GLY A 440 15.14 22.58 -9.62
C GLY A 440 14.96 21.22 -10.27
N ALA A 441 15.94 20.34 -10.06
CA ALA A 441 15.97 18.99 -10.60
C ALA A 441 16.76 18.03 -9.73
N VAL A 442 16.43 16.74 -9.82
CA VAL A 442 17.28 15.62 -9.42
C VAL A 442 17.53 14.76 -10.66
N LEU A 443 18.81 14.50 -10.95
CA LEU A 443 19.23 13.61 -12.03
C LEU A 443 19.90 12.37 -11.44
N MET A 444 19.37 11.21 -11.82
CA MET A 444 19.89 9.89 -11.50
C MET A 444 20.22 9.14 -12.79
N VAL A 445 21.43 8.58 -12.87
CA VAL A 445 21.89 7.79 -14.00
C VAL A 445 22.44 6.46 -13.51
N VAL A 446 21.86 5.37 -14.00
CA VAL A 446 22.28 3.98 -13.77
C VAL A 446 22.92 3.44 -15.02
N LYS A 447 24.09 2.81 -14.91
CA LYS A 447 24.80 2.13 -16.00
C LYS A 447 25.44 0.85 -15.48
N ASP A 448 25.25 -0.28 -16.18
CA ASP A 448 25.88 -1.56 -15.81
C ASP A 448 25.57 -1.99 -14.36
N GLY A 449 24.33 -1.72 -13.92
CA GLY A 449 23.88 -1.92 -12.54
C GLY A 449 24.60 -1.07 -11.50
N GLU A 450 25.21 0.04 -11.87
CA GLU A 450 25.84 1.01 -10.98
C GLU A 450 25.15 2.38 -11.07
N ILE A 451 24.95 3.05 -9.95
CA ILE A 451 24.57 4.45 -9.89
C ILE A 451 25.83 5.26 -10.20
N ILE A 452 25.87 5.89 -11.37
CA ILE A 452 27.00 6.68 -11.88
C ILE A 452 26.72 8.18 -11.82
N LYS A 453 25.49 8.59 -11.49
CA LYS A 453 25.17 9.98 -11.14
C LYS A 453 23.94 10.01 -10.25
N HIS A 454 23.99 10.83 -9.20
CA HIS A 454 22.87 11.15 -8.32
C HIS A 454 23.09 12.56 -7.78
N SER A 455 22.53 13.56 -8.45
CA SER A 455 22.82 14.97 -8.17
C SER A 455 21.53 15.79 -8.14
N ALA A 456 21.46 16.75 -7.23
CA ALA A 456 20.37 17.70 -7.09
C ALA A 456 20.82 19.11 -7.52
N TYR A 457 19.89 19.89 -8.05
CA TYR A 457 20.12 21.24 -8.55
C TYR A 457 18.94 22.14 -8.20
N GLY A 458 19.24 23.42 -7.91
CA GLY A 458 18.23 24.44 -7.65
C GLY A 458 17.46 24.18 -6.36
N PHE A 459 16.14 24.40 -6.41
CA PHE A 459 15.28 24.50 -5.25
C PHE A 459 14.11 23.54 -5.32
N ASN A 460 13.82 22.85 -4.22
CA ASN A 460 12.58 22.09 -4.11
C ASN A 460 11.36 23.03 -3.96
N ARG A 461 11.57 24.26 -3.47
CA ARG A 461 10.53 25.27 -3.29
C ARG A 461 11.07 26.71 -3.41
N LYS A 462 10.41 27.53 -4.23
CA LYS A 462 10.75 28.96 -4.47
C LYS A 462 9.71 29.98 -4.02
N TYR A 463 8.52 29.56 -3.61
CA TYR A 463 7.39 30.46 -3.34
C TYR A 463 6.70 30.09 -2.01
N HIS A 464 6.19 31.09 -1.29
CA HIS A 464 5.29 30.93 -0.16
C HIS A 464 3.92 30.41 -0.62
N ASP A 465 3.10 29.89 0.29
CA ASP A 465 1.75 29.40 -0.06
C ASP A 465 0.86 30.51 -0.67
N SER A 466 1.16 31.78 -0.39
CA SER A 466 0.53 32.95 -1.02
C SER A 466 0.93 33.16 -2.49
N GLY A 467 1.90 32.43 -3.00
CA GLY A 467 2.50 32.60 -4.33
C GLY A 467 3.61 33.65 -4.40
N GLU A 468 3.91 34.35 -3.30
CA GLU A 468 5.02 35.30 -3.25
C GLU A 468 6.38 34.59 -3.26
N PRO A 469 7.40 35.11 -3.97
CA PRO A 469 8.75 34.54 -3.95
C PRO A 469 9.33 34.47 -2.53
N LEU A 470 10.00 33.36 -2.21
CA LEU A 470 10.81 33.23 -1.01
C LEU A 470 12.06 34.11 -1.14
N THR A 471 12.47 34.77 -0.04
CA THR A 471 13.76 35.50 0.03
C THR A 471 14.95 34.59 -0.21
N ARG A 472 14.88 33.34 0.29
CA ARG A 472 15.77 32.24 -0.05
C ARG A 472 14.92 30.98 -0.29
N GLY A 473 15.02 30.42 -1.49
CA GLY A 473 14.37 29.15 -1.80
C GLY A 473 14.89 28.00 -0.93
N VAL A 474 14.08 26.97 -0.75
CA VAL A 474 14.50 25.73 -0.07
C VAL A 474 15.25 24.87 -1.07
N GLU A 475 16.50 24.54 -0.75
CA GLU A 475 17.42 23.84 -1.64
C GLU A 475 16.89 22.44 -2.00
N MET A 476 17.14 22.03 -3.25
CA MET A 476 16.85 20.67 -3.71
C MET A 476 17.88 19.71 -3.12
N SER A 477 17.42 18.54 -2.68
CA SER A 477 18.29 17.47 -2.17
C SER A 477 18.13 16.18 -3.00
N PRO A 478 19.15 15.32 -3.12
CA PRO A 478 19.06 14.09 -3.91
C PRO A 478 17.95 13.10 -3.48
N ASP A 479 17.48 13.21 -2.23
CA ASP A 479 16.40 12.45 -1.61
C ASP A 479 15.02 13.15 -1.69
N THR A 480 14.94 14.30 -2.37
CA THR A 480 13.67 15.01 -2.53
C THR A 480 12.67 14.15 -3.31
N LEU A 481 11.44 14.08 -2.80
CA LEU A 481 10.33 13.34 -3.37
C LEU A 481 9.57 14.18 -4.41
N PHE A 482 9.11 13.57 -5.49
CA PHE A 482 8.39 14.25 -6.55
C PHE A 482 7.03 13.60 -6.81
N ASP A 483 6.03 14.41 -7.13
CA ASP A 483 4.83 13.92 -7.81
C ASP A 483 5.22 13.43 -9.21
N LEU A 484 5.06 12.14 -9.46
CA LEU A 484 5.48 11.51 -10.70
C LEU A 484 4.54 11.79 -11.87
N ALA A 485 3.34 12.31 -11.63
CA ALA A 485 2.29 12.47 -12.63
C ALA A 485 2.15 11.19 -13.47
N SER A 486 2.20 11.26 -14.80
CA SER A 486 1.96 10.10 -15.65
C SER A 486 3.04 9.00 -15.57
N ASN A 487 4.18 9.21 -14.91
CA ASN A 487 5.07 8.09 -14.57
C ASN A 487 4.39 7.11 -13.57
N THR A 488 3.34 7.51 -12.85
CA THR A 488 2.47 6.61 -12.06
C THR A 488 1.93 5.44 -12.90
N LYS A 489 1.52 5.71 -14.14
CA LYS A 489 1.05 4.66 -15.08
C LYS A 489 2.05 3.53 -15.19
N MET A 490 3.33 3.87 -15.24
CA MET A 490 4.41 2.94 -15.46
C MET A 490 4.80 2.24 -14.17
N PHE A 491 5.10 2.99 -13.12
CA PHE A 491 5.72 2.45 -11.91
C PHE A 491 4.72 1.93 -10.86
N ALA A 492 3.43 2.23 -11.00
CA ALA A 492 2.36 1.58 -10.23
C ALA A 492 1.56 0.62 -11.12
N THR A 493 0.75 1.15 -12.04
CA THR A 493 -0.27 0.36 -12.75
C THR A 493 0.34 -0.68 -13.69
N ASN A 494 1.30 -0.33 -14.55
CA ASN A 494 1.93 -1.30 -15.44
C ASN A 494 2.71 -2.38 -14.67
N PHE A 495 3.43 -2.02 -13.60
CA PHE A 495 4.09 -3.01 -12.75
C PHE A 495 3.07 -3.98 -12.13
N ALA A 496 1.93 -3.47 -11.64
CA ALA A 496 0.85 -4.29 -11.12
C ALA A 496 0.28 -5.24 -12.18
N LEU A 497 -0.01 -4.73 -13.39
CA LEU A 497 -0.52 -5.54 -14.50
C LEU A 497 0.47 -6.63 -14.91
N MET A 498 1.75 -6.29 -15.11
CA MET A 498 2.80 -7.27 -15.46
C MET A 498 2.94 -8.37 -14.40
N LYS A 499 2.87 -8.00 -13.11
CA LYS A 499 2.88 -8.97 -12.00
C LYS A 499 1.66 -9.88 -12.06
N LEU A 500 0.45 -9.33 -12.22
CA LEU A 500 -0.79 -10.12 -12.31
C LEU A 500 -0.80 -11.08 -13.52
N ILE A 501 -0.24 -10.66 -14.65
CA ILE A 501 -0.09 -11.51 -15.84
C ILE A 501 0.88 -12.65 -15.58
N SER A 502 2.03 -12.36 -14.94
CA SER A 502 3.01 -13.39 -14.58
C SER A 502 2.44 -14.41 -13.56
N GLN A 503 1.49 -13.98 -12.74
CA GLN A 503 0.73 -14.84 -11.82
C GLN A 503 -0.41 -15.63 -12.51
N GLY A 504 -0.67 -15.38 -13.80
CA GLY A 504 -1.78 -15.98 -14.54
C GLY A 504 -3.16 -15.47 -14.11
N LYS A 505 -3.24 -14.33 -13.43
CA LYS A 505 -4.50 -13.71 -12.97
C LYS A 505 -5.10 -12.74 -13.98
N LEU A 506 -4.31 -12.31 -14.96
CA LEU A 506 -4.67 -11.32 -15.97
C LEU A 506 -4.18 -11.77 -17.35
N ASP A 507 -5.02 -11.64 -18.37
CA ASP A 507 -4.67 -11.81 -19.78
C ASP A 507 -5.04 -10.53 -20.54
N ILE A 508 -4.03 -9.90 -21.16
CA ILE A 508 -4.22 -8.61 -21.85
C ILE A 508 -5.15 -8.70 -23.06
N ASN A 509 -5.34 -9.89 -23.64
CA ASN A 509 -6.19 -10.08 -24.80
C ASN A 509 -7.66 -10.28 -24.42
N GLN A 510 -7.97 -10.49 -23.14
CA GLN A 510 -9.34 -10.58 -22.65
C GLN A 510 -10.02 -9.21 -22.65
N ALA A 511 -11.34 -9.24 -22.79
CA ALA A 511 -12.17 -8.06 -22.62
C ALA A 511 -12.09 -7.56 -21.17
N ILE A 512 -12.11 -6.23 -20.97
CA ILE A 512 -12.18 -5.62 -19.63
C ILE A 512 -13.37 -6.19 -18.85
N SER A 513 -14.51 -6.41 -19.53
CA SER A 513 -15.73 -6.94 -18.92
C SER A 513 -15.62 -8.37 -18.39
N HIS A 514 -14.56 -9.10 -18.75
CA HIS A 514 -14.27 -10.41 -18.15
C HIS A 514 -13.94 -10.28 -16.66
N TYR A 515 -13.24 -9.21 -16.29
CA TYR A 515 -12.81 -8.93 -14.90
C TYR A 515 -13.70 -7.90 -14.22
N LEU A 516 -14.31 -6.99 -14.98
CA LEU A 516 -15.24 -5.95 -14.53
C LEU A 516 -16.62 -6.16 -15.18
N PRO A 517 -17.46 -7.11 -14.71
CA PRO A 517 -18.74 -7.42 -15.37
C PRO A 517 -19.69 -6.23 -15.51
N GLU A 518 -19.55 -5.22 -14.66
CA GLU A 518 -20.28 -3.95 -14.73
C GLU A 518 -19.77 -2.97 -15.80
N TYR A 519 -18.69 -3.29 -16.53
CA TYR A 519 -18.20 -2.53 -17.67
C TYR A 519 -19.09 -2.77 -18.91
N VAL A 520 -20.26 -2.13 -18.93
CA VAL A 520 -21.37 -2.40 -19.87
C VAL A 520 -21.83 -1.19 -20.69
N GLY A 521 -22.56 -1.42 -21.77
CA GLY A 521 -23.08 -0.38 -22.67
C GLY A 521 -22.11 0.02 -23.80
N GLU A 522 -22.63 0.64 -24.87
CA GLU A 522 -21.84 1.29 -25.95
C GLU A 522 -20.71 0.44 -26.58
N GLY A 523 -20.84 -0.89 -26.60
CA GLY A 523 -19.81 -1.79 -27.14
C GLY A 523 -18.60 -2.04 -26.22
N ARG A 524 -18.65 -1.64 -24.94
CA ARG A 524 -17.62 -1.89 -23.92
C ARG A 524 -17.16 -3.33 -23.81
N ARG A 525 -18.08 -4.29 -23.96
CA ARG A 525 -17.81 -5.75 -23.94
C ARG A 525 -16.77 -6.23 -24.97
N TYR A 526 -16.46 -5.43 -26.00
CA TYR A 526 -15.47 -5.78 -27.02
C TYR A 526 -14.09 -5.16 -26.79
N ARG A 527 -13.94 -4.30 -25.77
CA ARG A 527 -12.68 -3.61 -25.48
C ARG A 527 -11.82 -4.44 -24.56
N THR A 528 -10.60 -4.71 -25.01
CA THR A 528 -9.62 -5.52 -24.32
C THR A 528 -8.71 -4.66 -23.46
N ILE A 529 -8.04 -5.29 -22.51
CA ILE A 529 -7.00 -4.66 -21.69
C ILE A 529 -5.87 -4.11 -22.58
N LYS A 530 -5.51 -4.83 -23.64
CA LYS A 530 -4.55 -4.39 -24.66
C LYS A 530 -4.99 -3.12 -25.38
N ASP A 531 -6.29 -2.93 -25.60
CA ASP A 531 -6.80 -1.68 -26.19
C ASP A 531 -6.58 -0.49 -25.24
N MET A 532 -6.73 -0.68 -23.93
CA MET A 532 -6.46 0.36 -22.91
C MET A 532 -4.96 0.67 -22.85
N LEU A 533 -4.11 -0.37 -22.71
CA LEU A 533 -2.65 -0.22 -22.66
C LEU A 533 -2.05 0.44 -23.90
N SER A 534 -2.67 0.23 -25.06
CA SER A 534 -2.24 0.85 -26.32
C SER A 534 -2.92 2.19 -26.60
N HIS A 535 -3.79 2.70 -25.72
CA HIS A 535 -4.54 3.93 -25.95
C HIS A 535 -5.41 3.89 -27.22
N ARG A 536 -5.97 2.71 -27.53
CA ARG A 536 -6.81 2.43 -28.71
C ARG A 536 -8.23 2.06 -28.33
N ALA A 537 -8.59 2.26 -27.06
CA ALA A 537 -9.94 2.11 -26.56
C ALA A 537 -10.86 3.29 -26.93
N GLY A 538 -10.38 4.30 -27.66
CA GLY A 538 -11.25 5.33 -28.25
C GLY A 538 -11.93 6.28 -27.25
N TYR A 539 -11.52 6.26 -25.98
CA TYR A 539 -11.86 7.30 -25.02
C TYR A 539 -11.21 8.63 -25.39
N ALA A 540 -11.81 9.73 -24.91
CA ALA A 540 -11.19 11.05 -25.00
C ALA A 540 -9.90 11.12 -24.17
N ALA A 541 -9.03 12.07 -24.50
CA ALA A 541 -7.77 12.23 -23.78
C ALA A 541 -7.98 12.45 -22.27
N GLN A 542 -9.02 13.21 -21.93
CA GLN A 542 -9.42 13.47 -20.54
C GLN A 542 -10.93 13.73 -20.49
N VAL A 543 -11.56 13.23 -19.43
CA VAL A 543 -12.86 13.72 -18.93
C VAL A 543 -12.58 14.49 -17.65
N LYS A 544 -13.03 15.74 -17.55
CA LYS A 544 -12.76 16.59 -16.38
C LYS A 544 -13.87 16.42 -15.34
N PHE A 545 -13.91 15.26 -14.67
CA PHE A 545 -14.95 14.93 -13.70
C PHE A 545 -15.03 15.99 -12.58
N HIS A 546 -13.92 16.58 -12.17
CA HIS A 546 -13.88 17.65 -11.17
C HIS A 546 -14.52 18.99 -11.61
N ARG A 547 -15.11 19.10 -12.81
CA ARG A 547 -15.73 20.34 -13.33
C ARG A 547 -17.17 20.15 -13.80
N LYS A 548 -18.06 21.05 -13.38
CA LYS A 548 -19.44 21.12 -13.87
C LYS A 548 -19.54 21.53 -15.34
N ASP A 549 -18.62 22.38 -15.81
CA ASP A 549 -18.56 22.85 -17.21
C ASP A 549 -17.73 21.93 -18.13
N ASN A 550 -17.54 20.66 -17.74
CA ASN A 550 -16.83 19.71 -18.58
C ASN A 550 -17.60 19.43 -19.89
N ARG A 551 -16.90 19.01 -20.96
CA ARG A 551 -17.47 18.89 -22.31
C ARG A 551 -18.59 17.86 -22.46
N LEU A 552 -18.74 16.93 -21.51
CA LEU A 552 -19.77 15.90 -21.57
C LEU A 552 -21.05 16.32 -20.87
N GLY A 553 -21.06 17.44 -20.13
CA GLY A 553 -22.21 17.91 -19.35
C GLY A 553 -22.05 17.72 -17.84
N GLU A 554 -22.90 18.41 -17.07
CA GLU A 554 -22.85 18.42 -15.60
C GLU A 554 -23.12 17.02 -15.00
N GLU A 555 -23.80 16.12 -15.72
CA GLU A 555 -24.02 14.73 -15.31
C GLU A 555 -22.73 13.91 -15.18
N PHE A 556 -21.63 14.38 -15.79
CA PHE A 556 -20.29 13.79 -15.62
C PHE A 556 -19.44 14.52 -14.56
N TYR A 557 -20.02 15.47 -13.82
CA TYR A 557 -19.35 16.08 -12.68
C TYR A 557 -19.31 15.11 -11.50
N SER A 558 -18.12 14.85 -10.97
CA SER A 558 -17.91 14.06 -9.76
C SER A 558 -16.59 14.42 -9.08
N GLN A 559 -16.67 14.69 -7.78
CA GLN A 559 -15.55 14.71 -6.84
C GLN A 559 -15.68 13.57 -5.82
N ASP A 560 -16.33 12.49 -6.23
CA ASP A 560 -16.59 11.28 -5.44
C ASP A 560 -16.05 10.07 -6.21
N LYS A 561 -15.30 9.19 -5.54
CA LYS A 561 -14.60 8.08 -6.21
C LYS A 561 -15.62 7.11 -6.79
N GLU A 562 -16.58 6.67 -5.99
CA GLU A 562 -17.58 5.68 -6.33
C GLU A 562 -18.44 6.12 -7.52
N LEU A 563 -18.91 7.37 -7.53
CA LEU A 563 -19.64 7.94 -8.66
C LEU A 563 -18.76 8.04 -9.90
N THR A 564 -17.50 8.46 -9.76
CA THR A 564 -16.57 8.58 -10.90
C THR A 564 -16.29 7.20 -11.52
N GLU A 565 -16.09 6.17 -10.70
CA GLU A 565 -15.96 4.79 -11.15
C GLU A 565 -17.19 4.35 -11.92
N HIS A 566 -18.38 4.58 -11.34
CA HIS A 566 -19.64 4.23 -12.00
C HIS A 566 -19.77 4.89 -13.38
N LEU A 567 -19.48 6.19 -13.48
CA LEU A 567 -19.50 6.92 -14.75
C LEU A 567 -18.53 6.33 -15.77
N ILE A 568 -17.28 6.06 -15.37
CA ILE A 568 -16.26 5.49 -16.26
C ILE A 568 -16.64 4.08 -16.74
N LEU A 569 -17.22 3.28 -15.86
CA LEU A 569 -17.60 1.90 -16.14
C LEU A 569 -18.83 1.80 -17.07
N THR A 570 -19.75 2.77 -17.01
CA THR A 570 -21.07 2.63 -17.64
C THR A 570 -21.45 3.73 -18.62
N GLN A 571 -20.96 4.96 -18.45
CA GLN A 571 -21.52 6.14 -19.13
C GLN A 571 -20.52 6.90 -20.01
N VAL A 572 -19.23 6.99 -19.64
CA VAL A 572 -18.26 7.81 -20.39
C VAL A 572 -18.17 7.37 -21.86
N PRO A 573 -18.49 8.24 -22.83
CA PRO A 573 -18.62 7.86 -24.23
C PRO A 573 -17.27 7.68 -24.92
N PHE A 574 -17.29 6.95 -26.04
CA PHE A 574 -16.17 6.84 -26.96
C PHE A 574 -16.23 7.96 -27.99
N ILE A 575 -15.10 8.65 -28.19
CA ILE A 575 -14.97 9.67 -29.25
C ILE A 575 -14.43 9.08 -30.56
N ALA A 576 -13.98 7.83 -30.52
CA ALA A 576 -13.48 7.11 -31.68
C ALA A 576 -13.83 5.62 -31.60
N PRO A 577 -14.07 4.95 -32.74
CA PRO A 577 -14.21 3.49 -32.78
C PRO A 577 -12.98 2.79 -32.20
N ARG A 578 -13.19 1.61 -31.62
CA ARG A 578 -12.11 0.72 -31.14
C ARG A 578 -11.04 0.53 -32.21
N GLN A 579 -9.78 0.65 -31.83
CA GLN A 579 -8.60 0.47 -32.69
C GLN A 579 -8.46 1.40 -33.89
N SER A 580 -9.38 2.34 -34.11
CA SER A 580 -9.30 3.28 -35.23
C SER A 580 -8.14 4.29 -35.11
N LYS A 581 -7.85 4.76 -33.89
CA LYS A 581 -6.81 5.75 -33.61
C LYS A 581 -6.21 5.54 -32.22
N ARG A 582 -4.94 5.92 -32.05
CA ARG A 582 -4.29 6.06 -30.73
C ARG A 582 -4.59 7.44 -30.14
N ILE A 583 -5.19 7.48 -28.95
CA ILE A 583 -5.52 8.71 -28.20
C ILE A 583 -5.05 8.51 -26.77
N TYR A 584 -3.96 9.17 -26.38
CA TYR A 584 -3.47 9.14 -25.01
C TYR A 584 -4.58 9.56 -24.04
N SER A 585 -5.12 8.62 -23.27
CA SER A 585 -6.32 8.79 -22.44
C SER A 585 -6.06 8.42 -21.00
N ASP A 586 -6.37 9.35 -20.09
CA ASP A 586 -6.31 9.07 -18.66
C ASP A 586 -7.40 8.08 -18.22
N THR A 587 -8.56 8.09 -18.90
CA THR A 587 -9.66 7.14 -18.63
C THR A 587 -9.22 5.69 -18.83
N ASP A 588 -8.37 5.41 -19.83
CA ASP A 588 -7.81 4.07 -20.04
C ASP A 588 -7.06 3.58 -18.79
N TYR A 589 -6.23 4.44 -18.19
CA TYR A 589 -5.41 4.07 -17.04
C TYR A 589 -6.16 4.15 -15.70
N MET A 590 -7.17 5.01 -15.58
CA MET A 590 -8.12 4.94 -14.46
C MET A 590 -8.80 3.57 -14.44
N LEU A 591 -9.32 3.10 -15.59
CA LEU A 591 -9.90 1.76 -15.73
C LEU A 591 -8.91 0.63 -15.40
N LEU A 592 -7.66 0.74 -15.85
CA LEU A 592 -6.62 -0.24 -15.52
C LEU A 592 -6.28 -0.24 -14.03
N GLY A 593 -6.35 0.91 -13.35
CA GLY A 593 -6.27 0.99 -11.89
C GLY A 593 -7.41 0.21 -11.21
N LEU A 594 -8.66 0.47 -11.58
CA LEU A 594 -9.84 -0.24 -11.07
C LEU A 594 -9.80 -1.74 -11.35
N LEU A 595 -9.27 -2.13 -12.50
CA LEU A 595 -9.06 -3.52 -12.86
C LEU A 595 -8.11 -4.23 -11.89
N VAL A 596 -7.00 -3.58 -11.51
CA VAL A 596 -6.09 -4.10 -10.48
C VAL A 596 -6.84 -4.24 -9.15
N GLU A 597 -7.62 -3.23 -8.75
CA GLU A 597 -8.38 -3.29 -7.51
C GLU A 597 -9.36 -4.46 -7.50
N ARG A 598 -10.06 -4.70 -8.61
CA ARG A 598 -11.04 -5.79 -8.69
C ARG A 598 -10.43 -7.18 -8.71
N ILE A 599 -9.31 -7.37 -9.41
CA ILE A 599 -8.63 -8.67 -9.48
C ILE A 599 -8.02 -9.03 -8.12
N THR A 600 -7.53 -8.04 -7.38
CA THR A 600 -6.77 -8.26 -6.15
C THR A 600 -7.62 -8.17 -4.90
N GLY A 601 -8.74 -7.44 -4.94
CA GLY A 601 -9.53 -7.08 -3.76
C GLY A 601 -8.86 -6.02 -2.88
N MET A 602 -7.81 -5.36 -3.35
CA MET A 602 -7.02 -4.36 -2.63
C MET A 602 -7.08 -3.02 -3.37
N ALA A 603 -7.10 -1.90 -2.64
CA ALA A 603 -6.91 -0.59 -3.28
C ALA A 603 -5.56 -0.54 -4.01
N LEU A 604 -5.48 0.22 -5.10
CA LEU A 604 -4.30 0.23 -5.98
C LEU A 604 -3.02 0.58 -5.20
N ASP A 605 -3.07 1.59 -4.34
CA ASP A 605 -1.95 2.02 -3.51
C ASP A 605 -1.48 0.91 -2.56
N THR A 606 -2.42 0.26 -1.89
CA THR A 606 -2.15 -0.83 -0.96
C THR A 606 -1.51 -2.00 -1.69
N TYR A 607 -2.06 -2.38 -2.85
CA TYR A 607 -1.51 -3.49 -3.64
C TYR A 607 -0.06 -3.22 -4.07
N VAL A 608 0.23 -2.07 -4.66
CA VAL A 608 1.61 -1.79 -5.13
C VAL A 608 2.58 -1.64 -3.96
N GLU A 609 2.15 -1.09 -2.83
CA GLU A 609 2.99 -1.00 -1.63
C GLU A 609 3.34 -2.38 -1.08
N THR A 610 2.37 -3.28 -0.94
CA THR A 610 2.62 -4.60 -0.33
C THR A 610 3.25 -5.61 -1.27
N GLU A 611 2.90 -5.57 -2.56
CA GLU A 611 3.25 -6.63 -3.51
C GLU A 611 4.41 -6.25 -4.44
N ILE A 612 4.81 -4.97 -4.47
CA ILE A 612 5.87 -4.47 -5.34
C ILE A 612 6.92 -3.70 -4.52
N TYR A 613 6.55 -2.64 -3.80
CA TYR A 613 7.52 -1.74 -3.18
C TYR A 613 8.17 -2.33 -1.92
N GLN A 614 7.38 -2.87 -0.99
CA GLN A 614 7.89 -3.49 0.24
C GLN A 614 8.80 -4.71 -0.03
N PRO A 615 8.48 -5.65 -0.94
CA PRO A 615 9.38 -6.75 -1.29
C PRO A 615 10.73 -6.28 -1.86
N LEU A 616 10.76 -5.11 -2.47
CA LEU A 616 11.97 -4.46 -2.98
C LEU A 616 12.67 -3.56 -1.95
N ALA A 617 12.14 -3.47 -0.73
CA ALA A 617 12.59 -2.58 0.34
C ALA A 617 12.63 -1.09 -0.08
N LEU A 618 11.61 -0.66 -0.83
CA LEU A 618 11.46 0.75 -1.21
C LEU A 618 10.65 1.49 -0.14
N GLU A 619 11.27 2.48 0.49
CA GLU A 619 10.68 3.26 1.59
C GLU A 619 10.21 4.65 1.14
N ASN A 620 10.80 5.19 0.06
CA ASN A 620 10.55 6.54 -0.46
C ASN A 620 9.66 6.54 -1.71
N ILE A 621 8.58 5.76 -1.67
CA ILE A 621 7.58 5.67 -2.74
C ILE A 621 6.19 5.37 -2.17
N ALA A 622 5.19 6.22 -2.45
CA ALA A 622 3.83 6.02 -1.95
C ALA A 622 2.79 6.87 -2.70
N PHE A 623 1.53 6.44 -2.65
CA PHE A 623 0.39 7.34 -2.91
C PHE A 623 -0.01 8.06 -1.62
N ASN A 624 -0.59 9.25 -1.76
CA ASN A 624 -1.11 10.06 -0.63
C ASN A 624 -0.13 10.16 0.56
N PRO A 625 1.16 10.47 0.34
CA PRO A 625 2.18 10.30 1.38
C PRO A 625 1.97 11.21 2.60
N LEU A 626 1.36 12.40 2.44
CA LEU A 626 1.00 13.26 3.57
C LEU A 626 -0.02 12.59 4.52
N LYS A 627 -0.94 11.77 3.99
CA LYS A 627 -1.86 10.96 4.80
C LYS A 627 -1.15 9.80 5.51
N LYS A 628 0.10 9.50 5.12
CA LYS A 628 0.97 8.44 5.66
C LYS A 628 2.07 8.98 6.56
N GLY A 629 1.92 10.21 7.06
CA GLY A 629 2.82 10.83 8.05
C GLY A 629 4.03 11.55 7.47
N TRP A 630 4.13 11.69 6.14
CA TRP A 630 5.23 12.43 5.52
C TRP A 630 4.95 13.95 5.57
N HIS A 631 6.00 14.75 5.53
CA HIS A 631 5.95 16.20 5.68
C HIS A 631 6.16 16.92 4.34
N LYS A 632 5.44 18.03 4.12
CA LYS A 632 5.49 18.80 2.86
C LYS A 632 6.92 19.19 2.46
N ASN A 633 7.80 19.51 3.40
CA ASN A 633 9.18 19.92 3.13
C ASN A 633 10.07 18.83 2.51
N GLN A 634 9.65 17.56 2.54
CA GLN A 634 10.36 16.45 1.88
C GLN A 634 10.11 16.40 0.36
N PHE A 635 9.11 17.13 -0.13
CA PHE A 635 8.68 17.09 -1.53
C PHE A 635 9.13 18.32 -2.29
N ALA A 636 9.37 18.15 -3.59
CA ALA A 636 9.41 19.27 -4.50
C ALA A 636 7.99 19.86 -4.67
N ALA A 637 7.85 21.17 -4.48
CA ALA A 637 6.62 21.89 -4.78
C ALA A 637 6.33 21.80 -6.28
N THR A 638 5.07 21.67 -6.67
CA THR A 638 4.66 21.38 -8.05
C THR A 638 4.13 22.61 -8.79
N GLU A 639 3.20 23.38 -8.22
CA GLU A 639 2.64 24.58 -8.86
C GLU A 639 2.42 25.68 -7.82
N ILE A 640 2.63 26.93 -8.22
CA ILE A 640 2.63 28.10 -7.33
C ILE A 640 1.24 28.38 -6.77
N HIS A 641 0.23 28.39 -7.63
CA HIS A 641 -1.16 28.70 -7.28
C HIS A 641 -2.08 27.50 -7.50
N GLY A 642 -1.68 26.35 -7.00
CA GLY A 642 -2.57 25.20 -6.96
C GLY A 642 -2.85 24.60 -8.35
N ASN A 643 -4.13 24.43 -8.69
CA ASN A 643 -4.57 24.04 -10.03
C ASN A 643 -5.10 25.24 -10.83
N THR A 644 -4.95 26.46 -10.32
CA THR A 644 -5.53 27.67 -10.93
C THR A 644 -4.78 28.12 -12.17
N ARG A 645 -3.55 27.64 -12.41
CA ARG A 645 -2.70 28.12 -13.51
C ARG A 645 -2.52 29.64 -13.44
N ASP A 646 -2.07 30.10 -12.27
CA ASP A 646 -1.96 31.51 -11.88
C ASP A 646 -3.29 32.26 -12.13
N GLY A 647 -4.40 31.75 -11.59
CA GLY A 647 -5.72 32.36 -11.66
C GLY A 647 -6.47 32.25 -13.00
N ARG A 648 -5.99 31.45 -13.96
CA ARG A 648 -6.61 31.27 -15.28
C ARG A 648 -7.67 30.16 -15.33
N VAL A 649 -7.64 29.27 -14.36
CA VAL A 649 -8.50 28.09 -14.24
C VAL A 649 -9.21 28.20 -12.92
N GLU A 650 -10.54 28.16 -12.96
CA GLU A 650 -11.39 28.17 -11.78
C GLU A 650 -12.40 27.02 -11.90
N PHE A 651 -12.70 26.40 -10.76
CA PHE A 651 -13.74 25.41 -10.56
C PHE A 651 -13.99 25.22 -9.06
N GLU A 652 -15.07 24.52 -8.71
CA GLU A 652 -15.44 24.24 -7.32
C GLU A 652 -14.32 23.50 -6.57
N GLN A 653 -13.88 24.04 -5.43
CA GLN A 653 -12.77 23.50 -4.62
C GLN A 653 -11.41 23.48 -5.34
N VAL A 654 -11.21 24.31 -6.36
CA VAL A 654 -9.88 24.49 -6.96
C VAL A 654 -8.88 24.86 -5.87
N ARG A 655 -7.76 24.14 -5.81
CA ARG A 655 -6.64 24.48 -4.92
C ARG A 655 -5.97 25.72 -5.48
N ASP A 656 -5.64 26.68 -4.62
CA ASP A 656 -5.06 27.99 -4.98
C ASP A 656 -3.76 28.32 -4.22
N TYR A 657 -3.24 27.38 -3.44
CA TYR A 657 -1.97 27.45 -2.71
C TYR A 657 -0.86 26.63 -3.39
N VAL A 658 0.39 26.81 -2.95
CA VAL A 658 1.52 26.03 -3.47
C VAL A 658 1.32 24.54 -3.24
N LEU A 659 1.16 23.75 -4.32
CA LEU A 659 1.02 22.29 -4.20
C LEU A 659 2.37 21.67 -3.83
N GLN A 660 2.38 20.88 -2.76
CA GLN A 660 3.57 20.20 -2.29
C GLN A 660 3.18 18.97 -1.46
N GLY A 661 3.56 17.78 -1.93
CA GLY A 661 3.19 16.48 -1.32
C GLY A 661 1.76 16.01 -1.62
N GLU A 662 1.01 16.75 -2.44
CA GLU A 662 -0.35 16.41 -2.88
C GLU A 662 -0.36 16.22 -4.40
N VAL A 663 -1.05 15.19 -4.89
CA VAL A 663 -1.08 14.90 -6.34
C VAL A 663 -1.58 16.12 -7.10
N HIS A 664 -0.87 16.49 -8.16
CA HIS A 664 -1.14 17.63 -9.01
C HIS A 664 -2.40 17.41 -9.85
N ASP A 665 -2.54 16.22 -10.44
CA ASP A 665 -3.66 15.86 -11.33
C ASP A 665 -5.02 16.04 -10.64
N GLU A 666 -5.89 16.82 -11.26
CA GLU A 666 -7.15 17.25 -10.68
C GLU A 666 -8.13 16.08 -10.51
N ASN A 667 -8.20 15.15 -11.46
CA ASN A 667 -9.08 13.98 -11.34
C ASN A 667 -8.55 13.00 -10.29
N ALA A 668 -7.24 12.78 -10.23
CA ALA A 668 -6.64 11.93 -9.21
C ALA A 668 -6.95 12.48 -7.81
N TYR A 669 -6.77 13.79 -7.59
CA TYR A 669 -7.04 14.43 -6.30
C TYR A 669 -8.52 14.43 -5.95
N HIS A 670 -9.36 15.04 -6.79
CA HIS A 670 -10.76 15.32 -6.48
C HIS A 670 -11.66 14.10 -6.72
N SER A 671 -11.44 13.35 -7.80
CA SER A 671 -12.38 12.31 -8.25
C SER A 671 -11.94 10.89 -7.90
N PHE A 672 -10.73 10.71 -7.36
CA PHE A 672 -10.16 9.40 -7.00
C PHE A 672 -9.46 9.41 -5.62
N ALA A 673 -9.71 10.44 -4.80
CA ALA A 673 -9.17 10.59 -3.44
C ALA A 673 -7.63 10.48 -3.35
N GLY A 674 -6.92 10.81 -4.43
CA GLY A 674 -5.47 10.80 -4.57
C GLY A 674 -4.86 9.48 -5.07
N VAL A 675 -5.66 8.44 -5.33
CA VAL A 675 -5.19 7.12 -5.80
C VAL A 675 -5.85 6.76 -7.12
N ALA A 676 -5.14 7.00 -8.23
CA ALA A 676 -5.63 6.68 -9.56
C ALA A 676 -4.56 5.96 -10.40
N GLY A 677 -4.99 5.13 -11.36
CA GLY A 677 -4.03 4.40 -12.20
C GLY A 677 -3.23 5.29 -13.16
N HIS A 678 -3.66 6.53 -13.38
CA HIS A 678 -3.01 7.45 -14.31
C HIS A 678 -2.05 8.45 -13.65
N ALA A 679 -2.20 8.72 -12.35
CA ALA A 679 -1.46 9.71 -11.55
C ALA A 679 -1.61 9.50 -10.03
N GLY A 680 -0.73 10.09 -9.21
CA GLY A 680 -0.85 10.11 -7.74
C GLY A 680 0.31 9.46 -6.97
N LEU A 681 1.22 8.80 -7.68
CA LEU A 681 2.41 8.21 -7.08
C LEU A 681 3.49 9.27 -6.84
N PHE A 682 4.06 9.27 -5.65
CA PHE A 682 5.25 10.04 -5.29
C PHE A 682 6.45 9.12 -5.14
N ALA A 683 7.63 9.54 -5.59
CA ALA A 683 8.87 8.83 -5.33
C ALA A 683 10.11 9.73 -5.36
N ASP A 684 11.21 9.25 -4.78
CA ASP A 684 12.54 9.79 -4.99
C ASP A 684 13.24 9.12 -6.19
N ALA A 685 14.41 9.63 -6.57
CA ALA A 685 15.15 9.11 -7.70
C ALA A 685 15.77 7.72 -7.43
N GLU A 686 16.08 7.38 -6.18
CA GLU A 686 16.67 6.10 -5.79
C GLU A 686 15.64 4.96 -5.89
N SER A 687 14.39 5.18 -5.45
CA SER A 687 13.30 4.21 -5.61
C SER A 687 13.03 3.93 -7.09
N LEU A 688 13.00 4.97 -7.93
CA LEU A 688 12.86 4.80 -9.38
C LEU A 688 14.07 4.13 -10.02
N ALA A 689 15.28 4.34 -9.52
CA ALA A 689 16.47 3.63 -10.00
C ALA A 689 16.36 2.12 -9.75
N VAL A 690 15.86 1.69 -8.59
CA VAL A 690 15.63 0.27 -8.29
C VAL A 690 14.57 -0.31 -9.22
N LEU A 691 13.45 0.38 -9.43
CA LEU A 691 12.40 -0.07 -10.36
C LEU A 691 12.90 -0.10 -11.82
N ALA A 692 13.71 0.87 -12.24
CA ALA A 692 14.36 0.84 -13.54
C ALA A 692 15.35 -0.34 -13.65
N GLN A 693 16.06 -0.68 -12.56
CA GLN A 693 16.93 -1.85 -12.53
C GLN A 693 16.14 -3.16 -12.59
N VAL A 694 14.94 -3.25 -12.00
CA VAL A 694 14.03 -4.40 -12.18
C VAL A 694 13.75 -4.61 -13.67
N LEU A 695 13.46 -3.53 -14.40
CA LEU A 695 13.21 -3.57 -15.84
C LEU A 695 14.46 -3.99 -16.63
N LEU A 696 15.63 -3.42 -16.34
CA LEU A 696 16.90 -3.83 -16.95
C LEU A 696 17.27 -5.28 -16.62
N ASN A 697 16.88 -5.77 -15.44
CA ASN A 697 17.05 -7.15 -15.00
C ASN A 697 16.04 -8.14 -15.60
N GLN A 698 15.09 -7.65 -16.39
CA GLN A 698 14.02 -8.44 -16.99
C GLN A 698 13.00 -9.01 -15.99
N GLY A 699 12.77 -8.30 -14.88
CA GLY A 699 11.60 -8.53 -14.03
C GLY A 699 11.86 -8.85 -12.55
N GLY A 700 13.09 -8.72 -12.06
CA GLY A 700 13.38 -8.90 -10.64
C GLY A 700 14.59 -8.14 -10.12
N TYR A 701 14.78 -8.19 -8.80
CA TYR A 701 15.85 -7.51 -8.06
C TYR A 701 16.18 -8.30 -6.80
N ASN A 702 17.46 -8.58 -6.53
CA ASN A 702 17.87 -9.54 -5.50
C ASN A 702 17.13 -10.90 -5.62
N GLU A 703 16.66 -11.45 -4.51
CA GLU A 703 15.90 -12.71 -4.48
C GLU A 703 14.41 -12.51 -4.87
N VAL A 704 13.98 -11.29 -5.23
CA VAL A 704 12.57 -10.97 -5.56
C VAL A 704 12.35 -10.96 -7.07
N GLU A 705 11.41 -11.77 -7.54
CA GLU A 705 10.85 -11.70 -8.89
C GLU A 705 9.48 -11.02 -8.84
N LEU A 706 9.27 -10.01 -9.70
CA LEU A 706 7.98 -9.32 -9.82
C LEU A 706 7.19 -9.81 -11.03
N PHE A 707 7.84 -9.98 -12.17
CA PHE A 707 7.22 -10.47 -13.39
C PHE A 707 8.25 -11.21 -14.26
N SER A 708 7.78 -12.04 -15.18
CA SER A 708 8.67 -12.83 -16.04
C SER A 708 9.29 -11.97 -17.16
N PRO A 709 10.47 -12.38 -17.67
CA PRO A 709 11.08 -11.75 -18.84
C PRO A 709 10.16 -11.72 -20.07
N GLN A 710 9.32 -12.74 -20.25
CA GLN A 710 8.37 -12.83 -21.38
C GLN A 710 7.29 -11.76 -21.28
N VAL A 711 6.76 -11.51 -20.08
CA VAL A 711 5.76 -10.45 -19.87
C VAL A 711 6.37 -9.08 -20.10
N LEU A 712 7.59 -8.83 -19.61
CA LEU A 712 8.27 -7.57 -19.90
C LEU A 712 8.54 -7.38 -21.40
N ALA A 713 8.96 -8.44 -22.10
CA ALA A 713 9.19 -8.41 -23.53
C ALA A 713 7.91 -8.05 -24.29
N GLU A 714 6.75 -8.56 -23.87
CA GLU A 714 5.46 -8.19 -24.45
C GLU A 714 5.11 -6.71 -24.20
N PHE A 715 5.37 -6.19 -23.00
CA PHE A 715 5.08 -4.79 -22.65
C PHE A 715 6.00 -3.77 -23.34
N THR A 716 7.20 -4.18 -23.71
CA THR A 716 8.23 -3.32 -24.33
C THR A 716 8.37 -3.55 -25.84
N LYS A 717 7.69 -4.55 -26.40
CA LYS A 717 7.63 -4.82 -27.83
C LYS A 717 7.10 -3.61 -28.59
N ALA A 718 7.70 -3.31 -29.75
CA ALA A 718 7.17 -2.33 -30.70
C ALA A 718 5.71 -2.64 -31.03
N ASP A 719 4.86 -1.63 -30.96
CA ASP A 719 3.54 -1.72 -31.54
C ASP A 719 3.65 -1.82 -33.06
N ASP A 720 2.96 -2.81 -33.63
CA ASP A 720 3.06 -3.13 -35.06
C ASP A 720 2.58 -1.97 -35.97
N SER A 721 1.73 -1.07 -35.46
CA SER A 721 1.24 0.09 -36.21
C SER A 721 2.09 1.35 -36.06
N ASN A 722 2.83 1.48 -34.95
CA ASN A 722 3.75 2.58 -34.71
C ASN A 722 4.80 2.18 -33.67
N ALA A 723 6.03 1.96 -34.14
CA ALA A 723 7.14 1.51 -33.31
C ALA A 723 7.60 2.51 -32.23
N ALA A 724 7.11 3.76 -32.26
CA ALA A 724 7.27 4.76 -31.20
C ALA A 724 6.52 4.44 -29.90
N PHE A 725 5.71 3.38 -29.88
CA PHE A 725 4.95 2.94 -28.72
C PHE A 725 5.14 1.45 -28.43
N ALA A 726 4.88 1.07 -27.19
CA ALA A 726 4.62 -0.29 -26.73
C ALA A 726 3.38 -0.28 -25.82
N LEU A 727 3.16 -1.34 -25.04
CA LEU A 727 2.02 -1.39 -24.11
C LEU A 727 2.28 -0.46 -22.92
N GLY A 728 1.65 0.71 -22.95
CA GLY A 728 1.82 1.78 -21.97
C GLY A 728 3.07 2.64 -22.14
N TRP A 729 4.11 2.13 -22.78
CA TRP A 729 5.39 2.82 -22.91
C TRP A 729 5.53 3.63 -24.21
N GLN A 730 6.26 4.74 -24.13
CA GLN A 730 6.84 5.38 -25.30
C GLN A 730 8.19 4.72 -25.61
N ARG A 731 8.59 4.72 -26.88
CA ARG A 731 9.88 4.21 -27.34
C ARG A 731 10.66 5.27 -28.10
N ALA A 732 11.98 5.20 -28.05
CA ALA A 732 12.84 6.13 -28.79
C ALA A 732 12.62 6.05 -30.31
N ASN A 733 12.32 4.84 -30.81
CA ASN A 733 12.05 4.52 -32.22
C ASN A 733 13.02 5.22 -33.18
N GLN A 734 14.29 4.84 -33.12
CA GLN A 734 15.35 5.36 -34.01
C GLN A 734 15.45 6.90 -34.03
N GLY A 735 15.13 7.55 -32.90
CA GLY A 735 15.25 9.00 -32.74
C GLY A 735 14.00 9.81 -33.09
N GLU A 736 12.88 9.18 -33.47
CA GLU A 736 11.61 9.89 -33.71
C GLU A 736 11.15 10.64 -32.45
N ASN A 737 11.34 10.05 -31.26
CA ASN A 737 11.01 10.68 -29.97
C ASN A 737 12.21 11.36 -29.31
N ARG A 738 13.12 11.98 -30.08
CA ARG A 738 14.30 12.69 -29.56
C ARG A 738 14.02 13.78 -28.53
N TRP A 739 12.82 14.37 -28.56
CA TRP A 739 12.39 15.34 -27.54
C TRP A 739 12.34 14.71 -26.14
N HIS A 740 12.10 13.41 -26.04
CA HIS A 740 12.16 12.63 -24.80
C HIS A 740 13.49 11.90 -24.69
N PHE A 741 13.89 11.11 -25.68
CA PHE A 741 15.01 10.16 -25.54
C PHE A 741 16.38 10.70 -25.95
N GLY A 742 16.46 11.92 -26.48
CA GLY A 742 17.65 12.39 -27.20
C GLY A 742 17.89 11.60 -28.52
N PRO A 743 18.94 11.96 -29.29
CA PRO A 743 19.23 11.33 -30.58
C PRO A 743 20.02 10.02 -30.46
N TYR A 744 20.61 9.73 -29.30
CA TYR A 744 21.56 8.62 -29.11
C TYR A 744 20.96 7.37 -28.44
N ALA A 745 19.69 7.45 -28.01
CA ALA A 745 19.01 6.30 -27.43
C ALA A 745 18.88 5.15 -28.44
N SER A 746 19.08 3.91 -27.98
CA SER A 746 18.91 2.75 -28.84
C SER A 746 17.45 2.61 -29.30
N ALA A 747 17.22 1.88 -30.39
CA ALA A 747 15.86 1.56 -30.81
C ALA A 747 15.08 0.77 -29.75
N SER A 748 15.77 0.07 -28.84
CA SER A 748 15.15 -0.66 -27.73
C SER A 748 14.76 0.23 -26.55
N ALA A 749 15.22 1.48 -26.50
CA ALA A 749 14.95 2.36 -25.38
C ALA A 749 13.46 2.70 -25.28
N TYR A 750 12.96 2.67 -24.05
CA TYR A 750 11.57 2.98 -23.70
C TYR A 750 11.50 3.77 -22.39
N GLY A 751 10.38 4.42 -22.14
CA GLY A 751 10.22 5.28 -20.97
C GLY A 751 8.91 6.04 -20.99
N HIS A 752 8.76 6.97 -20.04
CA HIS A 752 7.58 7.82 -19.96
C HIS A 752 7.90 9.19 -19.33
N THR A 753 7.09 10.20 -19.65
CA THR A 753 7.17 11.55 -19.07
C THR A 753 5.97 11.85 -18.17
N GLY A 754 6.11 12.76 -17.21
CA GLY A 754 5.03 13.23 -16.35
C GLY A 754 4.80 14.74 -16.52
N TRP A 755 3.53 15.15 -16.43
CA TRP A 755 3.12 16.56 -16.59
C TRP A 755 3.89 17.52 -15.66
N THR A 756 4.18 17.08 -14.44
CA THR A 756 4.88 17.82 -13.39
C THR A 756 6.35 18.10 -13.69
N GLY A 757 6.93 17.44 -14.71
CA GLY A 757 8.32 17.64 -15.10
C GLY A 757 9.22 16.40 -15.01
N THR A 758 8.65 15.21 -14.81
CA THR A 758 9.43 13.98 -14.67
C THR A 758 9.66 13.30 -16.02
N ALA A 759 10.82 12.69 -16.22
CA ALA A 759 11.14 11.89 -17.41
C ALA A 759 11.99 10.68 -17.02
N THR A 760 11.64 9.52 -17.58
CA THR A 760 12.41 8.28 -17.42
C THR A 760 12.80 7.71 -18.78
N VAL A 761 14.01 7.17 -18.87
CA VAL A 761 14.51 6.42 -20.03
C VAL A 761 15.16 5.15 -19.50
N ILE A 762 14.78 4.01 -20.07
CA ILE A 762 15.37 2.70 -19.83
C ILE A 762 15.84 2.19 -21.18
N ASP A 763 17.14 1.96 -21.33
CA ASP A 763 17.78 1.48 -22.55
C ASP A 763 18.48 0.14 -22.27
N PRO A 764 17.81 -1.00 -22.54
CA PRO A 764 18.38 -2.32 -22.32
C PRO A 764 19.61 -2.61 -23.19
N THR A 765 19.74 -1.98 -24.37
CA THR A 765 20.91 -2.20 -25.24
C THR A 765 22.17 -1.63 -24.62
N HIS A 766 22.06 -0.46 -23.99
CA HIS A 766 23.17 0.18 -23.30
C HIS A 766 23.25 -0.17 -21.82
N ASP A 767 22.37 -1.02 -21.29
CA ASP A 767 22.16 -1.27 -19.86
C ASP A 767 22.16 0.02 -19.03
N LEU A 768 21.34 0.98 -19.48
CA LEU A 768 21.30 2.35 -18.99
C LEU A 768 19.89 2.70 -18.52
N ALA A 769 19.78 3.40 -17.40
CA ALA A 769 18.57 4.11 -17.03
C ALA A 769 18.87 5.56 -16.64
N ILE A 770 18.02 6.48 -17.10
CA ILE A 770 18.11 7.91 -16.82
C ILE A 770 16.79 8.32 -16.19
N ILE A 771 16.85 8.88 -14.98
CA ILE A 771 15.70 9.42 -14.25
C ILE A 771 15.96 10.91 -14.02
N LEU A 772 15.17 11.75 -14.67
CA LEU A 772 15.19 13.20 -14.52
C LEU A 772 13.89 13.63 -13.84
N LEU A 773 13.97 13.99 -12.56
CA LEU A 773 12.85 14.51 -11.79
C LEU A 773 13.01 16.02 -11.67
N THR A 774 11.99 16.77 -12.07
CA THR A 774 12.01 18.23 -11.97
C THR A 774 10.69 18.72 -11.40
N ASN A 775 10.71 19.88 -10.77
CA ASN A 775 9.52 20.62 -10.41
C ASN A 775 9.24 21.75 -11.41
N VAL A 776 9.36 21.47 -12.71
CA VAL A 776 9.30 22.49 -13.78
C VAL A 776 8.04 23.37 -13.74
N ARG A 777 6.94 22.86 -13.19
CA ARG A 777 5.68 23.59 -13.05
C ARG A 777 5.69 24.58 -11.87
N HIS A 778 6.68 24.53 -10.98
CA HIS A 778 6.87 25.48 -9.88
C HIS A 778 7.54 26.77 -10.38
N SER A 779 6.90 27.37 -11.37
CA SER A 779 7.34 28.56 -12.07
C SER A 779 6.12 29.38 -12.51
N PRO A 780 6.28 30.70 -12.70
CA PRO A 780 5.19 31.55 -13.17
C PRO A 780 4.70 31.12 -14.56
N ILE A 781 3.52 31.57 -14.94
CA ILE A 781 2.95 31.33 -16.26
C ILE A 781 3.05 32.57 -17.14
N LYS A 782 3.69 32.42 -18.31
CA LYS A 782 3.72 33.42 -19.39
C LYS A 782 2.65 33.15 -20.43
N GLY A 783 2.11 34.22 -21.01
CA GLY A 783 1.13 34.18 -22.10
C GLY A 783 -0.25 34.71 -21.71
N LYS A 784 -1.15 34.81 -22.69
CA LYS A 784 -2.49 35.40 -22.56
C LYS A 784 -3.58 34.44 -23.05
N GLY A 785 -4.77 34.53 -22.46
CA GLY A 785 -5.91 33.70 -22.83
C GLY A 785 -5.60 32.20 -22.74
N CYS A 786 -5.99 31.42 -23.75
CA CYS A 786 -5.71 29.98 -23.83
C CYS A 786 -4.26 29.65 -24.27
N HIS A 787 -3.46 30.64 -24.66
CA HIS A 787 -2.09 30.47 -25.11
C HIS A 787 -1.11 30.86 -24.00
N TYR A 788 -0.97 29.98 -23.02
CA TYR A 788 -0.06 30.17 -21.89
C TYR A 788 0.84 28.95 -21.68
N GLN A 789 1.99 29.17 -21.05
CA GLN A 789 2.90 28.11 -20.63
C GLN A 789 3.64 28.49 -19.36
N PHE A 790 3.95 27.47 -18.56
CA PHE A 790 4.86 27.58 -17.43
C PHE A 790 6.24 28.00 -17.92
N GLU A 791 6.83 29.02 -17.31
CA GLU A 791 8.16 29.53 -17.65
C GLU A 791 9.21 28.42 -17.60
N GLY A 792 9.12 27.52 -16.62
CA GLY A 792 10.00 26.36 -16.47
C GLY A 792 10.09 25.49 -17.74
N LYS A 793 9.02 25.41 -18.54
CA LYS A 793 9.01 24.61 -19.78
C LYS A 793 9.77 25.24 -20.95
N GLN A 794 10.22 26.49 -20.80
CA GLN A 794 11.03 27.17 -21.81
C GLN A 794 12.51 26.76 -21.75
N PHE A 795 12.97 26.29 -20.59
CA PHE A 795 14.34 25.84 -20.34
C PHE A 795 14.61 24.45 -20.91
N GLU A 796 15.87 24.18 -21.25
CA GLU A 796 16.28 22.92 -21.86
C GLU A 796 16.13 21.74 -20.90
N THR A 797 16.41 21.94 -19.62
CA THR A 797 16.16 20.96 -18.55
C THR A 797 14.69 20.53 -18.50
N GLY A 798 13.77 21.48 -18.69
CA GLY A 798 12.33 21.24 -18.71
C GLY A 798 11.81 20.56 -19.99
N LYS A 799 12.64 20.49 -21.05
CA LYS A 799 12.33 19.83 -22.33
C LYS A 799 12.91 18.42 -22.43
N TYR A 800 13.70 17.99 -21.44
CA TYR A 800 14.25 16.63 -21.26
C TYR A 800 15.32 16.22 -22.27
N GLY A 801 15.02 16.26 -23.57
CA GLY A 801 15.86 15.68 -24.63
C GLY A 801 17.31 16.17 -24.61
N SER A 802 17.55 17.45 -24.29
CA SER A 802 18.89 18.04 -24.20
C SER A 802 19.72 17.45 -23.06
N ILE A 803 19.13 17.31 -21.86
CA ILE A 803 19.79 16.65 -20.72
C ILE A 803 20.08 15.18 -21.03
N ILE A 804 19.09 14.48 -21.60
CA ILE A 804 19.23 13.07 -21.93
C ILE A 804 20.32 12.85 -22.99
N SER A 805 20.44 13.75 -23.98
CA SER A 805 21.50 13.73 -24.99
C SER A 805 22.89 13.85 -24.35
N LEU A 806 23.09 14.84 -23.47
CA LEU A 806 24.36 15.04 -22.77
C LEU A 806 24.70 13.88 -21.83
N VAL A 807 23.70 13.22 -21.22
CA VAL A 807 23.92 12.00 -20.44
C VAL A 807 24.42 10.86 -21.34
N TYR A 808 23.85 10.67 -22.52
CA TYR A 808 24.37 9.70 -23.48
C TYR A 808 25.80 10.03 -23.92
N GLU A 809 26.14 11.28 -24.19
CA GLU A 809 27.50 11.70 -24.56
C GLU A 809 28.51 11.38 -23.43
N ALA A 810 28.14 11.66 -22.18
CA ALA A 810 28.95 11.35 -21.01
C ALA A 810 29.18 9.83 -20.83
N VAL A 811 28.17 9.01 -21.13
CA VAL A 811 28.19 7.56 -20.88
C VAL A 811 28.76 6.76 -22.04
N LEU A 812 28.45 7.12 -23.28
CA LEU A 812 28.83 6.36 -24.48
C LEU A 812 30.24 6.69 -24.99
N LYS A 813 30.87 7.79 -24.51
CA LYS A 813 32.12 8.33 -25.08
C LYS A 813 32.03 8.42 -26.60
N VAL A 814 31.22 9.35 -27.09
CA VAL A 814 31.33 9.79 -28.48
C VAL A 814 32.61 10.63 -28.56
N ASN A 815 33.75 9.97 -28.76
CA ASN A 815 34.98 10.63 -29.19
C ASN A 815 34.82 11.13 -30.62
#